data_AF-A0A7X7YV26-F1
#
_entry.id   AF-A0A7X7YV26-F1
#
_cell.length_a   1.000
_cell.length_b   1.000
_cell.length_c   1.000
_cell.angle_alpha   90.00
_cell.angle_beta   90.00
_cell.angle_gamma   90.00
#
_symmetry.space_group_name_H-M   'P 1'
#
loop_
_entity.id
_entity.type
_entity.pdbx_description
1 polymer ?
#
loop_
_entity_poly.entity_id
_entity_poly.type
_entity_poly.pdbx_seq_one_letter_code
_entity_poly.pdbx_strand_id
1 'polypeptide(L)'
;MKESAVEKNRSVHDLVEGPAGYLERGWVIANHKLVSFHAAFISSVLSLPAAELTKQAAEGANIKGVVLNFMFSPMHAELWISLVILYLSWHIAIAIHEMGHFLTAAKLTALNKDSQEKADAALAGGNKFGYYAKMLLLIPWGKFYGVRKENGNFAPDAPYNLAVAAAAPIWSQWLATICLPIAAFFIVVGLLAKQDWMIYIGRFFLAPGVVGLLDRLLADPGKLREFRNREKAAAEAAARAAAIAASGEAWTARVAQVKKTMLTSRMQQVTLKDGSRVTAPWQYRNCAMGGRHTEKEYPESNISMQESMFMPLSPKTYEDAQEMTVKLQSRLKEIIESAPGAKVMGVGLEGGIAPYIDKEPTDQVPEQRMWRFMKQAILDCELVPGVDVAIALDPACSELENAYREERGEPDSVGMYRFWRDKDKVEMSRDQILNLFKKAMEDGIPVLSIEDGFGERDHQGWQNIMKELGDKIFIIGDDLVTTKDSNIEKCAKNGEINASLIKANQIGTITETVLAMLTSLGYGAELVISHRSKSPNDPFEAEIGTAMNALGVKCGGGANTERLQKYGRVMEILALARSSQRQMTDKERKETQDTIKELVKALTGQDVTLKGDAGDQDITGLFIKMLAIEAVSGTEEATNAGIPSAAASLFLGKSGIIRFKGSTPLGTSAGEDEAIHYVDSIIEASETTKKYPDMFKNVGDGTFRFKKEVKVADIKAKNDEKLTALWKKSRRYDGKGCMDAVSHIEGVLAKAFIGRKVGQLGTLLDADRELLGLELGEAIRMGRIPQDAPKEKKIHAMQRKSVLGMNAILSMSLALGRTIAAGQGKELWQLIREISSDTMAKFIAANAKGEKKTVADLKKMDYDQLQALYRKVAADAIKEGKTLYELLRAQLPVYPV
;
A
#
# COMPACT_ATOMS: atom_id res chain seq x y z
N MET A 1 34.09 -9.83 21.19
CA MET A 1 35.04 -10.11 20.10
C MET A 1 34.29 -10.00 18.78
N LYS A 2 34.76 -9.06 17.95
CA LYS A 2 34.53 -8.87 16.50
C LYS A 2 33.09 -8.66 16.01
N GLU A 3 32.78 -7.36 15.91
CA GLU A 3 32.07 -6.73 14.81
C GLU A 3 32.14 -7.51 13.49
N SER A 4 30.99 -7.90 12.91
CA SER A 4 30.75 -7.89 11.46
C SER A 4 29.27 -8.21 11.14
N ALA A 5 28.37 -7.26 11.35
CA ALA A 5 27.04 -7.28 10.72
C ALA A 5 26.44 -5.89 10.47
N VAL A 6 27.25 -4.83 10.65
CA VAL A 6 26.81 -3.42 10.49
C VAL A 6 27.44 -2.74 9.27
N GLU A 7 28.45 -3.33 8.63
CA GLU A 7 28.92 -2.86 7.31
C GLU A 7 28.12 -3.49 6.16
N LYS A 8 26.89 -3.03 5.93
CA LYS A 8 26.26 -3.11 4.60
C LYS A 8 25.11 -2.12 4.36
N ASN A 9 25.02 -1.05 5.15
CA ASN A 9 24.29 0.15 4.77
C ASN A 9 25.29 1.26 4.45
N ARG A 10 25.93 1.14 3.28
CA ARG A 10 26.50 2.34 2.65
C ARG A 10 25.31 3.12 2.10
N SER A 11 25.18 4.38 2.49
CA SER A 11 24.19 5.24 1.88
C SER A 11 24.44 5.28 0.37
N VAL A 12 23.38 5.43 -0.43
CA VAL A 12 23.52 5.64 -1.88
C VAL A 12 24.41 6.86 -2.15
N HIS A 13 24.53 7.80 -1.19
CA HIS A 13 25.47 8.92 -1.21
C HIS A 13 26.95 8.50 -1.05
N ASP A 14 27.27 7.53 -0.20
CA ASP A 14 28.65 7.05 0.01
C ASP A 14 29.16 6.16 -1.15
N LEU A 15 28.24 5.50 -1.87
CA LEU A 15 28.56 4.84 -3.14
C LEU A 15 28.80 5.85 -4.27
N VAL A 16 28.24 7.06 -4.16
CA VAL A 16 28.40 8.15 -5.12
C VAL A 16 29.69 8.97 -4.88
N GLU A 17 30.42 8.79 -3.78
CA GLU A 17 31.69 9.52 -3.54
C GLU A 17 32.87 8.65 -3.09
N GLY A 18 32.69 7.33 -2.94
CA GLY A 18 33.78 6.40 -2.62
C GLY A 18 34.61 5.93 -3.83
N PRO A 19 35.82 5.35 -3.62
CA PRO A 19 36.69 4.82 -4.69
C PRO A 19 36.00 3.82 -5.63
N ALA A 20 35.03 3.05 -5.11
CA ALA A 20 34.21 2.12 -5.88
C ALA A 20 33.26 2.84 -6.86
N GLY A 21 32.68 3.97 -6.45
CA GLY A 21 31.86 4.83 -7.33
C GLY A 21 32.70 5.55 -8.39
N TYR A 22 33.96 5.85 -8.12
CA TYR A 22 34.90 6.36 -9.14
C TYR A 22 35.30 5.27 -10.15
N LEU A 23 35.46 4.02 -9.71
CA LEU A 23 35.73 2.86 -10.57
C LEU A 23 34.54 2.54 -11.50
N GLU A 24 33.31 2.56 -10.99
CA GLU A 24 32.11 2.31 -11.78
C GLU A 24 31.85 3.43 -12.82
N ARG A 25 32.19 4.68 -12.47
CA ARG A 25 32.03 5.85 -13.34
C ARG A 25 33.08 5.92 -14.46
N GLY A 26 34.36 5.65 -14.19
CA GLY A 26 35.42 5.72 -15.21
C GLY A 26 35.50 4.53 -16.17
N TRP A 27 34.77 3.44 -15.90
CA TRP A 27 34.92 2.16 -16.60
C TRP A 27 34.53 2.20 -18.09
N VAL A 28 33.45 2.92 -18.44
CA VAL A 28 32.96 2.99 -19.83
C VAL A 28 34.02 3.63 -20.74
N ILE A 29 34.56 4.78 -20.36
CA ILE A 29 35.58 5.49 -21.16
C ILE A 29 36.92 4.77 -21.15
N ALA A 30 37.29 4.18 -20.02
CA ALA A 30 38.46 3.31 -19.93
C ALA A 30 38.35 2.13 -20.91
N ASN A 31 37.18 1.48 -20.98
CA ASN A 31 36.91 0.42 -21.96
C ASN A 31 36.94 0.94 -23.39
N HIS A 32 36.33 2.09 -23.70
CA HIS A 32 36.33 2.65 -25.05
C HIS A 32 37.76 2.92 -25.54
N LYS A 33 38.63 3.45 -24.67
CA LYS A 33 40.05 3.66 -24.96
C LYS A 33 40.83 2.35 -25.08
N LEU A 34 40.64 1.44 -24.13
CA LEU A 34 41.36 0.16 -24.05
C LEU A 34 41.00 -0.74 -25.25
N VAL A 35 39.72 -0.87 -25.57
CA VAL A 35 39.24 -1.65 -26.71
C VAL A 35 39.69 -0.99 -28.02
N SER A 36 39.63 0.34 -28.14
CA SER A 36 40.16 1.03 -29.32
C SER A 36 41.66 0.79 -29.49
N PHE A 37 42.42 0.75 -28.39
CA PHE A 37 43.85 0.45 -28.41
C PHE A 37 44.10 -0.98 -28.93
N HIS A 38 43.43 -1.96 -28.36
CA HIS A 38 43.56 -3.35 -28.79
C HIS A 38 43.12 -3.53 -30.25
N ALA A 39 42.00 -2.93 -30.67
CA ALA A 39 41.52 -3.05 -32.03
C ALA A 39 42.46 -2.36 -33.05
N ALA A 40 43.01 -1.19 -32.72
CA ALA A 40 43.93 -0.46 -33.59
C ALA A 40 45.27 -1.21 -33.77
N PHE A 41 45.86 -1.67 -32.66
CA PHE A 41 47.18 -2.30 -32.65
C PHE A 41 47.13 -3.80 -32.98
N ILE A 42 46.13 -4.58 -32.56
CA ILE A 42 46.06 -6.01 -32.97
C ILE A 42 45.78 -6.10 -34.47
N SER A 43 44.96 -5.21 -35.01
CA SER A 43 44.64 -5.22 -36.45
C SER A 43 45.82 -4.78 -37.33
N SER A 44 46.88 -4.18 -36.78
CA SER A 44 48.10 -3.84 -37.54
C SER A 44 48.84 -5.08 -38.05
N VAL A 45 48.60 -6.24 -37.44
CA VAL A 45 49.11 -7.54 -37.92
C VAL A 45 48.63 -7.83 -39.35
N LEU A 46 47.46 -7.31 -39.74
CA LEU A 46 46.92 -7.45 -41.09
C LEU A 46 47.71 -6.65 -42.14
N SER A 47 48.54 -5.70 -41.70
CA SER A 47 49.37 -4.83 -42.54
C SER A 47 50.85 -5.25 -42.53
N LEU A 48 51.19 -6.42 -41.97
CA LEU A 48 52.56 -6.89 -41.90
C LEU A 48 53.13 -7.17 -43.31
N PRO A 49 54.37 -6.75 -43.60
CA PRO A 49 55.04 -7.06 -44.87
C PRO A 49 55.49 -8.52 -44.89
N ALA A 50 54.56 -9.43 -45.12
CA ALA A 50 54.74 -10.88 -44.95
C ALA A 50 55.92 -11.46 -45.76
N ALA A 51 56.16 -10.93 -46.96
CA ALA A 51 57.28 -11.35 -47.82
C ALA A 51 58.65 -10.97 -47.23
N GLU A 52 58.78 -9.77 -46.67
CA GLU A 52 60.01 -9.28 -46.04
C GLU A 52 60.27 -10.00 -44.71
N LEU A 53 59.20 -10.26 -43.94
CA LEU A 53 59.26 -11.04 -42.70
C LEU A 53 59.70 -12.49 -42.93
N THR A 54 59.23 -13.10 -44.02
CA THR A 54 59.62 -14.48 -44.38
C THR A 54 61.08 -14.56 -44.79
N LYS A 55 61.59 -13.52 -45.46
CA LYS A 55 63.00 -13.39 -45.81
C LYS A 55 63.87 -13.23 -44.56
N GLN A 56 63.52 -12.31 -43.66
CA GLN A 56 64.25 -12.09 -42.41
C GLN A 56 64.17 -13.31 -41.46
N ALA A 57 63.09 -14.09 -41.51
CA ALA A 57 62.97 -15.37 -40.80
C ALA A 57 63.97 -16.41 -41.30
N ALA A 58 64.12 -16.52 -42.63
CA ALA A 58 65.09 -17.42 -43.26
C ALA A 58 66.55 -17.02 -42.94
N GLU A 59 66.79 -15.74 -42.65
CA GLU A 59 68.08 -15.18 -42.23
C GLU A 59 68.34 -15.29 -40.71
N GLY A 60 67.46 -15.96 -39.94
CA GLY A 60 67.64 -16.23 -38.51
C GLY A 60 67.20 -15.11 -37.57
N ALA A 61 66.46 -14.10 -38.04
CA ALA A 61 65.99 -13.01 -37.21
C ALA A 61 64.92 -13.44 -36.19
N ASN A 62 64.90 -12.78 -35.03
CA ASN A 62 63.84 -12.97 -34.03
C ASN A 62 62.54 -12.31 -34.51
N ILE A 63 61.65 -13.09 -35.11
CA ILE A 63 60.39 -12.63 -35.70
C ILE A 63 59.48 -11.90 -34.71
N LYS A 64 59.48 -12.27 -33.42
CA LYS A 64 58.72 -11.53 -32.41
C LYS A 64 59.24 -10.10 -32.26
N GLY A 65 60.56 -9.93 -32.26
CA GLY A 65 61.20 -8.61 -32.22
C GLY A 65 60.90 -7.77 -33.46
N VAL A 66 60.90 -8.38 -34.65
CA VAL A 66 60.62 -7.68 -35.92
C VAL A 66 59.16 -7.22 -35.99
N VAL A 67 58.21 -8.07 -35.60
CA VAL A 67 56.79 -7.70 -35.55
C VAL A 67 56.55 -6.57 -34.54
N LEU A 68 57.13 -6.66 -33.34
CA LEU A 68 57.02 -5.59 -32.34
C LEU A 68 57.65 -4.28 -32.83
N ASN A 69 58.79 -4.34 -33.52
CA ASN A 69 59.43 -3.17 -34.12
C ASN A 69 58.53 -2.54 -35.20
N PHE A 70 57.93 -3.34 -36.07
CA PHE A 70 56.97 -2.85 -37.07
C PHE A 70 55.76 -2.14 -36.43
N MET A 71 55.20 -2.72 -35.37
CA MET A 71 53.99 -2.22 -34.72
C MET A 71 54.23 -0.99 -33.84
N PHE A 72 55.38 -0.91 -33.16
CA PHE A 72 55.61 0.06 -32.08
C PHE A 72 56.79 1.00 -32.28
N SER A 73 57.57 0.88 -33.36
CA SER A 73 58.69 1.79 -33.61
C SER A 73 58.23 3.10 -34.25
N PRO A 74 58.71 4.26 -33.78
CA PRO A 74 58.42 5.55 -34.38
C PRO A 74 58.96 5.70 -35.81
N MET A 75 59.88 4.82 -36.21
CA MET A 75 60.44 4.76 -37.56
C MET A 75 59.51 4.10 -38.58
N HIS A 76 58.47 3.39 -38.14
CA HIS A 76 57.49 2.75 -39.02
C HIS A 76 56.20 3.58 -39.08
N ALA A 77 55.65 3.76 -40.29
CA ALA A 77 54.39 4.47 -40.51
C ALA A 77 53.20 3.80 -39.80
N GLU A 78 53.28 2.49 -39.55
CA GLU A 78 52.24 1.70 -38.90
C GLU A 78 51.93 2.18 -37.48
N LEU A 79 52.93 2.59 -36.69
CA LEU A 79 52.69 3.15 -35.36
C LEU A 79 51.79 4.38 -35.46
N TRP A 80 52.10 5.29 -36.38
CA TRP A 80 51.34 6.52 -36.58
C TRP A 80 49.92 6.25 -37.09
N ILE A 81 49.76 5.30 -38.00
CA ILE A 81 48.44 4.85 -38.49
C ILE A 81 47.61 4.27 -37.34
N SER A 82 48.19 3.37 -36.55
CA SER A 82 47.54 2.77 -35.38
C SER A 82 47.17 3.80 -34.32
N LEU A 83 48.02 4.81 -34.08
CA LEU A 83 47.72 5.93 -33.17
C LEU A 83 46.58 6.81 -33.70
N VAL A 84 46.52 7.08 -35.00
CA VAL A 84 45.41 7.82 -35.62
C VAL A 84 44.10 7.03 -35.53
N ILE A 85 44.11 5.73 -35.86
CA ILE A 85 42.94 4.85 -35.75
C ILE A 85 42.47 4.78 -34.29
N LEU A 86 43.38 4.56 -33.35
CA LEU A 86 43.09 4.61 -31.92
C LEU A 86 42.38 5.91 -31.58
N TYR A 87 43.03 7.04 -31.88
CA TYR A 87 42.56 8.37 -31.55
C TYR A 87 41.16 8.62 -32.09
N LEU A 88 40.93 8.40 -33.38
CA LEU A 88 39.62 8.63 -33.99
C LEU A 88 38.56 7.65 -33.47
N SER A 89 38.91 6.38 -33.30
CA SER A 89 37.99 5.33 -32.82
C SER A 89 37.37 5.67 -31.47
N TRP A 90 38.20 5.99 -30.47
CA TRP A 90 37.66 6.24 -29.13
C TRP A 90 36.87 7.55 -29.05
N HIS A 91 37.24 8.58 -29.83
CA HIS A 91 36.48 9.84 -29.91
C HIS A 91 35.12 9.64 -30.59
N ILE A 92 35.08 8.90 -31.71
CA ILE A 92 33.83 8.59 -32.41
C ILE A 92 32.91 7.76 -31.52
N ALA A 93 33.45 6.74 -30.84
CA ALA A 93 32.66 5.86 -30.00
C ALA A 93 32.07 6.61 -28.79
N ILE A 94 32.86 7.45 -28.09
CA ILE A 94 32.33 8.31 -27.02
C ILE A 94 31.29 9.29 -27.55
N ALA A 95 31.54 9.93 -28.70
CA ALA A 95 30.59 10.87 -29.26
C ALA A 95 29.25 10.19 -29.53
N ILE A 96 29.23 9.04 -30.21
CA ILE A 96 27.98 8.32 -30.53
C ILE A 96 27.26 7.82 -29.28
N HIS A 97 28.00 7.30 -28.29
CA HIS A 97 27.45 6.83 -27.02
C HIS A 97 26.71 7.98 -26.29
N GLU A 98 27.39 9.11 -26.09
CA GLU A 98 26.85 10.28 -25.38
C GLU A 98 25.79 11.03 -26.19
N MET A 99 25.89 11.04 -27.53
CA MET A 99 24.82 11.52 -28.40
C MET A 99 23.52 10.75 -28.16
N GLY A 100 23.60 9.44 -27.96
CA GLY A 100 22.45 8.61 -27.63
C GLY A 100 21.79 8.99 -26.30
N HIS A 101 22.60 9.24 -25.26
CA HIS A 101 22.12 9.76 -23.98
C HIS A 101 21.44 11.13 -24.14
N PHE A 102 22.10 12.08 -24.79
CA PHE A 102 21.61 13.45 -24.93
C PHE A 102 20.32 13.53 -25.75
N LEU A 103 20.26 12.88 -26.91
CA LEU A 103 19.07 12.93 -27.78
C LEU A 103 17.87 12.23 -27.17
N THR A 104 18.10 11.18 -26.38
CA THR A 104 17.03 10.51 -25.65
C THR A 104 16.52 11.38 -24.49
N ALA A 105 17.43 12.03 -23.75
CA ALA A 105 17.04 12.99 -22.72
C ALA A 105 16.24 14.17 -23.29
N ALA A 106 16.65 14.70 -24.45
CA ALA A 106 15.93 15.76 -25.16
C ALA A 106 14.52 15.31 -25.58
N LYS A 107 14.39 14.10 -26.15
CA LYS A 107 13.10 13.54 -26.55
C LYS A 107 12.15 13.35 -25.37
N LEU A 108 12.69 13.02 -24.19
CA LEU A 108 11.91 12.79 -22.96
C LEU A 108 11.68 14.06 -22.14
N THR A 109 12.04 15.24 -22.66
CA THR A 109 11.95 16.52 -21.93
C THR A 109 12.67 16.49 -20.58
N ALA A 110 13.75 15.72 -20.50
CA ALA A 110 14.47 15.44 -19.25
C ALA A 110 15.74 16.28 -19.09
N LEU A 111 16.10 17.10 -20.07
CA LEU A 111 17.21 18.04 -19.94
C LEU A 111 16.82 19.21 -19.02
N ASN A 112 17.81 19.92 -18.48
CA ASN A 112 17.55 21.21 -17.84
C ASN A 112 16.84 22.17 -18.82
N LYS A 113 16.06 23.12 -18.27
CA LYS A 113 15.17 23.99 -19.07
C LYS A 113 15.87 24.67 -20.26
N ASP A 114 17.05 25.23 -20.03
CA ASP A 114 17.79 25.97 -21.07
C ASP A 114 18.43 25.04 -22.13
N SER A 115 18.87 23.83 -21.74
CA SER A 115 19.37 22.82 -22.69
C SER A 115 18.24 22.20 -23.49
N GLN A 116 17.06 22.02 -22.87
CA GLN A 116 15.85 21.50 -23.51
C GLN A 116 15.35 22.47 -24.58
N GLU A 117 15.19 23.76 -24.25
CA GLU A 117 14.76 24.79 -25.21
C GLU A 117 15.70 24.89 -26.42
N LYS A 118 17.03 24.80 -26.20
CA LYS A 118 18.03 24.82 -27.28
C LYS A 118 18.02 23.54 -28.11
N ALA A 119 17.83 22.39 -27.49
CA ALA A 119 17.72 21.11 -28.19
C ALA A 119 16.45 21.09 -29.05
N ASP A 120 15.31 21.51 -28.51
CA ASP A 120 14.04 21.58 -29.23
C ASP A 120 14.09 22.57 -30.39
N ALA A 121 14.67 23.75 -30.20
CA ALA A 121 14.89 24.72 -31.27
C ALA A 121 15.78 24.17 -32.40
N ALA A 122 16.85 23.44 -32.05
CA ALA A 122 17.76 22.84 -33.03
C ALA A 122 17.13 21.63 -33.76
N LEU A 123 16.33 20.83 -33.06
CA LEU A 123 15.66 19.64 -33.60
C LEU A 123 14.40 20.00 -34.41
N ALA A 124 13.75 21.12 -34.12
CA ALA A 124 12.65 21.66 -34.93
C ALA A 124 13.16 22.44 -36.16
N GLY A 125 14.38 22.98 -36.12
CA GLY A 125 15.01 23.70 -37.22
C GLY A 125 15.41 22.82 -38.43
N GLY A 126 15.60 23.45 -39.59
CA GLY A 126 15.90 22.78 -40.86
C GLY A 126 17.32 22.19 -41.01
N ASN A 127 18.25 22.44 -40.08
CA ASN A 127 19.67 21.99 -40.17
C ASN A 127 20.04 20.94 -39.11
N LYS A 128 19.32 19.82 -39.10
CA LYS A 128 19.59 18.67 -38.19
C LYS A 128 21.00 18.09 -38.38
N PHE A 129 21.48 18.05 -39.62
CA PHE A 129 22.80 17.51 -39.95
C PHE A 129 23.93 18.32 -39.30
N GLY A 130 23.88 19.66 -39.40
CA GLY A 130 24.87 20.53 -38.76
C GLY A 130 24.88 20.40 -37.23
N TYR A 131 23.73 20.15 -36.62
CA TYR A 131 23.62 19.92 -35.18
C TYR A 131 24.27 18.59 -34.75
N TYR A 132 24.00 17.49 -35.46
CA TYR A 132 24.63 16.19 -35.19
C TYR A 132 26.15 16.21 -35.46
N ALA A 133 26.60 16.90 -36.51
CA ALA A 133 28.03 17.08 -36.77
C ALA A 133 28.73 17.87 -35.65
N LYS A 134 28.06 18.90 -35.11
CA LYS A 134 28.56 19.67 -33.96
C LYS A 134 28.62 18.82 -32.69
N MET A 135 27.64 17.95 -32.46
CA MET A 135 27.66 16.97 -31.37
C MET A 135 28.87 16.03 -31.49
N LEU A 136 29.06 15.42 -32.67
CA LEU A 136 30.15 14.48 -32.94
C LEU A 136 31.53 15.11 -32.66
N LEU A 137 31.71 16.38 -33.00
CA LEU A 137 32.97 17.10 -32.83
C LEU A 137 33.22 17.62 -31.41
N LEU A 138 32.19 18.08 -30.71
CA LEU A 138 32.36 18.80 -29.43
C LEU A 138 32.18 17.92 -28.19
N ILE A 139 31.38 16.85 -28.28
CA ILE A 139 31.08 15.95 -27.15
C ILE A 139 32.33 15.26 -26.59
N PRO A 140 33.25 14.69 -27.40
CA PRO A 140 34.47 14.06 -26.88
C PRO A 140 35.38 15.01 -26.08
N TRP A 141 35.18 16.31 -26.23
CA TRP A 141 35.93 17.36 -25.55
C TRP A 141 35.16 17.99 -24.39
N GLY A 142 33.89 17.62 -24.19
CA GLY A 142 33.03 18.20 -23.15
C GLY A 142 32.67 19.66 -23.44
N LYS A 143 32.74 20.06 -24.71
CA LYS A 143 32.46 21.45 -25.16
C LYS A 143 31.07 21.60 -25.78
N PHE A 144 30.30 20.52 -25.81
CA PHE A 144 28.93 20.55 -26.30
C PHE A 144 27.99 21.05 -25.21
N TYR A 145 27.15 22.03 -25.56
CA TYR A 145 26.24 22.65 -24.60
C TYR A 145 25.18 21.64 -24.11
N GLY A 146 25.10 21.43 -22.80
CA GLY A 146 24.21 20.44 -22.19
C GLY A 146 24.81 19.04 -22.01
N VAL A 147 26.11 18.84 -22.31
CA VAL A 147 26.89 17.65 -21.92
C VAL A 147 28.06 18.10 -21.04
N ARG A 148 28.07 17.70 -19.77
CA ARG A 148 29.11 18.05 -18.81
C ARG A 148 30.26 17.05 -18.86
N LYS A 149 31.49 17.55 -18.65
CA LYS A 149 32.68 16.71 -18.47
C LYS A 149 33.21 16.86 -17.04
N GLU A 150 33.03 15.83 -16.23
CA GLU A 150 33.46 15.81 -14.83
C GLU A 150 34.30 14.55 -14.57
N ASN A 151 35.50 14.71 -14.00
CA ASN A 151 36.41 13.60 -13.64
C ASN A 151 36.70 12.58 -14.77
N GLY A 152 36.67 13.03 -16.03
CA GLY A 152 36.93 12.18 -17.19
C GLY A 152 35.69 11.54 -17.80
N ASN A 153 34.50 11.72 -17.22
CA ASN A 153 33.21 11.27 -17.73
C ASN A 153 32.46 12.35 -18.50
N PHE A 154 31.61 11.91 -19.43
CA PHE A 154 30.67 12.75 -20.15
C PHE A 154 29.25 12.34 -19.72
N ALA A 155 28.39 13.31 -19.47
CA ALA A 155 26.98 13.03 -19.19
C ALA A 155 26.11 14.21 -19.62
N PRO A 156 24.90 13.96 -20.17
CA PRO A 156 23.95 15.03 -20.40
C PRO A 156 23.55 15.67 -19.06
N ASP A 157 23.25 16.95 -19.10
CA ASP A 157 22.76 17.70 -17.94
C ASP A 157 21.27 17.41 -17.68
N ALA A 158 21.00 16.17 -17.26
CA ALA A 158 19.68 15.59 -17.03
C ALA A 158 19.71 14.63 -15.82
N PRO A 159 18.57 14.44 -15.12
CA PRO A 159 18.44 13.39 -14.11
C PRO A 159 18.68 12.01 -14.72
N TYR A 160 19.39 11.14 -14.01
CA TYR A 160 19.68 9.78 -14.47
C TYR A 160 18.40 8.92 -14.48
N ASN A 161 17.71 8.87 -15.62
CA ASN A 161 16.55 8.00 -15.84
C ASN A 161 16.95 6.73 -16.62
N LEU A 162 16.34 5.59 -16.29
CA LEU A 162 16.61 4.28 -16.90
C LEU A 162 16.55 4.30 -18.44
N ALA A 163 15.66 5.12 -19.01
CA ALA A 163 15.52 5.31 -20.45
C ALA A 163 16.74 6.00 -21.09
N VAL A 164 17.30 7.00 -20.41
CA VAL A 164 18.54 7.67 -20.83
C VAL A 164 19.69 6.67 -20.70
N ALA A 165 19.79 5.96 -19.57
CA ALA A 165 20.83 4.96 -19.33
C ALA A 165 20.84 3.81 -20.36
N ALA A 166 19.67 3.37 -20.84
CA ALA A 166 19.54 2.30 -21.82
C ALA A 166 19.79 2.74 -23.27
N ALA A 167 19.77 4.05 -23.55
CA ALA A 167 19.89 4.57 -24.91
C ALA A 167 21.30 4.45 -25.48
N ALA A 168 22.34 4.76 -24.71
CA ALA A 168 23.70 4.78 -25.25
C ALA A 168 24.18 3.41 -25.78
N PRO A 169 23.94 2.26 -25.12
CA PRO A 169 24.24 0.95 -25.69
C PRO A 169 23.52 0.66 -27.02
N ILE A 170 22.34 1.23 -27.23
CA ILE A 170 21.59 1.08 -28.50
C ILE A 170 22.28 1.87 -29.61
N TRP A 171 22.75 3.09 -29.33
CA TRP A 171 23.50 3.90 -30.30
C TRP A 171 24.88 3.31 -30.62
N SER A 172 25.55 2.73 -29.63
CA SER A 172 26.75 1.92 -29.83
C SER A 172 26.51 0.68 -30.70
N GLN A 173 25.33 0.06 -30.60
CA GLN A 173 24.94 -1.03 -31.50
C GLN A 173 24.79 -0.55 -32.96
N TRP A 174 24.23 0.64 -33.18
CA TRP A 174 24.17 1.23 -34.52
C TRP A 174 25.57 1.47 -35.11
N LEU A 175 26.50 1.97 -34.30
CA LEU A 175 27.90 2.13 -34.69
C LEU A 175 28.51 0.80 -35.13
N ALA A 176 28.31 -0.27 -34.34
CA ALA A 176 28.78 -1.62 -34.69
C ALA A 176 28.15 -2.15 -35.99
N THR A 177 26.84 -1.98 -36.14
CA THR A 177 26.07 -2.49 -37.29
C THR A 177 26.49 -1.83 -38.60
N ILE A 178 26.92 -0.57 -38.56
CA ILE A 178 27.40 0.17 -39.74
C ILE A 178 28.88 -0.12 -40.00
N CYS A 179 29.73 -0.03 -38.97
CA CYS A 179 31.17 -0.08 -39.16
C CYS A 179 31.71 -1.49 -39.41
N LEU A 180 31.16 -2.54 -38.77
CA LEU A 180 31.70 -3.91 -38.91
C LEU A 180 31.53 -4.50 -40.33
N PRO A 181 30.40 -4.34 -41.03
CA PRO A 181 30.29 -4.79 -42.43
C PRO A 181 31.26 -4.07 -43.37
N ILE A 182 31.43 -2.75 -43.19
CA ILE A 182 32.39 -1.95 -43.96
C ILE A 182 33.82 -2.45 -43.69
N ALA A 183 34.16 -2.67 -42.41
CA ALA A 183 35.45 -3.21 -42.01
C ALA A 183 35.72 -4.57 -42.67
N ALA A 184 34.76 -5.50 -42.58
CA ALA A 184 34.90 -6.83 -43.17
C ALA A 184 35.11 -6.77 -44.68
N PHE A 185 34.32 -5.95 -45.40
CA PHE A 185 34.47 -5.77 -46.85
C PHE A 185 35.87 -5.27 -47.22
N PHE A 186 36.31 -4.16 -46.62
CA PHE A 186 37.59 -3.54 -46.97
C PHE A 186 38.80 -4.38 -46.55
N ILE A 187 38.73 -5.10 -45.42
CA ILE A 187 39.79 -6.03 -45.00
C ILE A 187 39.87 -7.22 -45.97
N VAL A 188 38.75 -7.86 -46.29
CA VAL A 188 38.73 -9.05 -47.16
C VAL A 188 39.19 -8.69 -48.58
N VAL A 189 38.63 -7.64 -49.17
CA VAL A 189 39.02 -7.20 -50.52
C VAL A 189 40.46 -6.70 -50.53
N GLY A 190 40.89 -5.96 -49.51
CA GLY A 190 42.27 -5.47 -49.38
C GLY A 190 43.29 -6.60 -49.28
N LEU A 191 43.00 -7.66 -48.52
CA LEU A 191 43.87 -8.84 -48.41
C LEU A 191 43.91 -9.65 -49.72
N LEU A 192 42.77 -9.84 -50.39
CA LEU A 192 42.69 -10.57 -51.66
C LEU A 192 43.37 -9.81 -52.81
N ALA A 193 43.17 -8.49 -52.87
CA ALA A 193 43.75 -7.62 -53.90
C ALA A 193 45.18 -7.15 -53.58
N LYS A 194 45.70 -7.47 -52.38
CA LYS A 194 47.00 -7.01 -51.85
C LYS A 194 47.14 -5.48 -51.89
N GLN A 195 46.10 -4.77 -51.43
CA GLN A 195 46.02 -3.32 -51.42
C GLN A 195 46.01 -2.79 -49.98
N ASP A 196 47.15 -2.28 -49.50
CA ASP A 196 47.33 -1.85 -48.11
C ASP A 196 46.38 -0.71 -47.70
N TRP A 197 46.06 0.20 -48.62
CA TRP A 197 45.15 1.32 -48.35
C TRP A 197 43.72 0.85 -48.03
N MET A 198 43.26 -0.25 -48.64
CA MET A 198 41.96 -0.85 -48.32
C MET A 198 41.98 -1.49 -46.93
N ILE A 199 43.10 -2.13 -46.56
CA ILE A 199 43.29 -2.70 -45.22
C ILE A 199 43.26 -1.58 -44.17
N TYR A 200 43.89 -0.43 -44.41
CA TYR A 200 43.83 0.71 -43.48
C TYR A 200 42.41 1.28 -43.31
N ILE A 201 41.63 1.39 -44.38
CA ILE A 201 40.21 1.78 -44.29
C ILE A 201 39.43 0.75 -43.48
N GLY A 202 39.61 -0.53 -43.77
CA GLY A 202 38.94 -1.60 -43.06
C GLY A 202 39.28 -1.64 -41.56
N ARG A 203 40.55 -1.42 -41.21
CA ARG A 203 41.01 -1.29 -39.82
C ARG A 203 40.43 -0.09 -39.10
N PHE A 204 40.32 1.05 -39.79
CA PHE A 204 39.67 2.24 -39.24
C PHE A 204 38.23 1.96 -38.84
N PHE A 205 37.44 1.27 -39.68
CA PHE A 205 36.06 0.91 -39.34
C PHE A 205 35.95 -0.24 -38.33
N LEU A 206 36.94 -1.15 -38.29
CA LEU A 206 36.96 -2.25 -37.33
C LEU A 206 37.00 -1.73 -35.89
N ALA A 207 37.85 -0.74 -35.61
CA ALA A 207 38.05 -0.22 -34.25
C ALA A 207 36.78 0.34 -33.58
N PRO A 208 36.06 1.36 -34.14
CA PRO A 208 34.82 1.85 -33.58
C PRO A 208 33.70 0.81 -33.63
N GLY A 209 33.71 -0.10 -34.61
CA GLY A 209 32.74 -1.19 -34.70
C GLY A 209 32.85 -2.20 -33.56
N VAL A 210 34.08 -2.61 -33.20
CA VAL A 210 34.34 -3.53 -32.07
C VAL A 210 34.05 -2.85 -30.74
N VAL A 211 34.38 -1.55 -30.59
CA VAL A 211 34.04 -0.77 -29.40
C VAL A 211 32.52 -0.73 -29.22
N GLY A 212 31.76 -0.39 -30.27
CA GLY A 212 30.31 -0.34 -30.20
C GLY A 212 29.66 -1.69 -29.90
N LEU A 213 30.22 -2.79 -30.42
CA LEU A 213 29.75 -4.15 -30.17
C LEU A 213 29.97 -4.57 -28.71
N LEU A 214 31.17 -4.33 -28.17
CA LEU A 214 31.49 -4.70 -26.80
C LEU A 214 30.75 -3.83 -25.77
N ASP A 215 30.58 -2.53 -26.05
CA ASP A 215 29.76 -1.64 -25.23
C ASP A 215 28.31 -2.14 -25.13
N ARG A 216 27.75 -2.65 -26.23
CA ARG A 216 26.41 -3.26 -26.26
C ARG A 216 26.34 -4.61 -25.53
N LEU A 217 27.36 -5.47 -25.65
CA LEU A 217 27.38 -6.81 -25.05
C LEU A 217 27.61 -6.77 -23.55
N LEU A 218 28.34 -5.77 -23.06
CA LEU A 218 28.64 -5.58 -21.64
C LEU A 218 27.59 -4.73 -20.91
N ALA A 219 26.62 -4.16 -21.62
CA ALA A 219 25.50 -3.44 -21.03
C ALA A 219 24.55 -4.37 -20.25
N ASP A 220 24.06 -3.92 -19.09
CA ASP A 220 23.17 -4.67 -18.19
C ASP A 220 21.88 -5.17 -18.91
N PRO A 221 21.73 -6.49 -19.14
CA PRO A 221 20.57 -7.06 -19.81
C PRO A 221 19.25 -6.83 -19.05
N GLY A 222 19.31 -6.67 -17.72
CA GLY A 222 18.15 -6.43 -16.87
C GLY A 222 17.50 -5.08 -17.14
N LYS A 223 18.31 -4.00 -17.19
CA LYS A 223 17.84 -2.63 -17.43
C LYS A 223 17.20 -2.46 -18.81
N LEU A 224 17.73 -3.11 -19.84
CA LEU A 224 17.17 -3.07 -21.19
C LEU A 224 15.81 -3.79 -21.28
N ARG A 225 15.67 -4.94 -20.57
CA ARG A 225 14.40 -5.67 -20.49
C ARG A 225 13.33 -4.86 -19.77
N GLU A 226 13.71 -4.22 -18.67
CA GLU A 226 12.82 -3.35 -17.90
C GLU A 226 12.35 -2.13 -18.73
N PHE A 227 13.26 -1.50 -19.47
CA PHE A 227 12.92 -0.39 -20.38
C PHE A 227 11.90 -0.80 -21.45
N ARG A 228 12.12 -1.93 -22.14
CA ARG A 228 11.17 -2.43 -23.16
C ARG A 228 9.80 -2.77 -22.59
N ASN A 229 9.76 -3.32 -21.39
CA ASN A 229 8.49 -3.61 -20.71
C ASN A 229 7.73 -2.32 -20.39
N ARG A 230 8.43 -1.27 -19.95
CA ARG A 230 7.82 0.06 -19.72
C ARG A 230 7.35 0.70 -21.02
N GLU A 231 8.12 0.63 -22.10
CA GLU A 231 7.74 1.16 -23.41
C GLU A 231 6.46 0.48 -23.95
N LYS A 232 6.37 -0.84 -23.80
CA LYS A 232 5.16 -1.59 -24.16
C LYS A 232 3.97 -1.20 -23.29
N ALA A 233 4.15 -1.09 -21.97
CA ALA A 233 3.09 -0.68 -21.05
C ALA A 233 2.59 0.74 -21.35
N ALA A 234 3.50 1.68 -21.65
CA ALA A 234 3.18 3.04 -22.06
C ALA A 234 2.42 3.08 -23.39
N ALA A 235 2.83 2.27 -24.38
CA ALA A 235 2.12 2.18 -25.65
C ALA A 235 0.70 1.60 -25.49
N GLU A 236 0.52 0.59 -24.64
CA GLU A 236 -0.80 0.04 -24.31
C GLU A 236 -1.66 1.06 -23.55
N ALA A 237 -1.10 1.79 -22.59
CA ALA A 237 -1.80 2.86 -21.87
C ALA A 237 -2.22 4.00 -22.82
N ALA A 238 -1.32 4.43 -23.71
CA ALA A 238 -1.61 5.44 -24.72
C ALA A 238 -2.69 4.99 -25.70
N ALA A 239 -2.69 3.71 -26.11
CA ALA A 239 -3.74 3.15 -26.95
C ALA A 239 -5.10 3.13 -26.23
N ARG A 240 -5.13 2.77 -24.94
CA ARG A 240 -6.36 2.85 -24.11
C ARG A 240 -6.84 4.29 -23.99
N ALA A 241 -5.94 5.23 -23.68
CA ALA A 241 -6.21 6.65 -23.58
C ALA A 241 -6.82 7.22 -24.87
N ALA A 242 -6.21 6.89 -26.01
CA ALA A 242 -6.67 7.30 -27.33
C ALA A 242 -8.04 6.71 -27.67
N ALA A 243 -8.29 5.45 -27.34
CA ALA A 243 -9.60 4.82 -27.56
C ALA A 243 -10.72 5.49 -26.73
N ILE A 244 -10.42 5.90 -25.51
CA ILE A 244 -11.35 6.61 -24.62
C ILE A 244 -11.58 8.05 -25.08
N ALA A 245 -10.51 8.76 -25.44
CA ALA A 245 -10.63 10.11 -25.97
C ALA A 245 -11.44 10.11 -27.29
N ALA A 246 -11.23 9.08 -28.13
CA ALA A 246 -11.96 8.89 -29.38
C ALA A 246 -13.43 8.50 -29.17
N SER A 247 -13.81 7.90 -28.03
CA SER A 247 -15.23 7.59 -27.75
C SER A 247 -16.05 8.83 -27.41
N GLY A 248 -15.40 9.92 -26.99
CA GLY A 248 -16.07 11.17 -26.58
C GLY A 248 -16.96 11.02 -25.35
N GLU A 249 -16.90 9.88 -24.65
CA GLU A 249 -17.86 9.52 -23.62
C GLU A 249 -17.48 10.15 -22.26
N ALA A 250 -18.34 11.03 -21.75
CA ALA A 250 -18.15 11.72 -20.47
C ALA A 250 -18.01 10.73 -19.29
N TRP A 251 -17.33 11.16 -18.21
CA TRP A 251 -17.17 10.33 -17.00
C TRP A 251 -18.52 9.84 -16.44
N THR A 252 -19.53 10.71 -16.45
CA THR A 252 -20.89 10.44 -15.96
C THR A 252 -21.60 9.28 -16.67
N ALA A 253 -21.21 8.95 -17.91
CA ALA A 253 -21.74 7.81 -18.66
C ALA A 253 -20.96 6.52 -18.39
N ARG A 254 -19.64 6.61 -18.16
CA ARG A 254 -18.76 5.45 -17.98
C ARG A 254 -18.69 4.92 -16.55
N VAL A 255 -18.89 5.79 -15.56
CA VAL A 255 -18.67 5.50 -14.13
C VAL A 255 -19.41 4.24 -13.65
N ALA A 256 -20.66 4.02 -14.09
CA ALA A 256 -21.44 2.83 -13.71
C ALA A 256 -20.80 1.52 -14.23
N GLN A 257 -20.23 1.56 -15.44
CA GLN A 257 -19.50 0.42 -16.00
C GLN A 257 -18.18 0.19 -15.25
N VAL A 258 -17.48 1.25 -14.83
CA VAL A 258 -16.27 1.12 -14.00
C VAL A 258 -16.59 0.50 -12.64
N LYS A 259 -17.66 0.95 -11.97
CA LYS A 259 -18.18 0.35 -10.74
C LYS A 259 -18.48 -1.15 -10.94
N LYS A 260 -19.18 -1.52 -12.03
CA LYS A 260 -19.47 -2.92 -12.37
C LYS A 260 -18.20 -3.76 -12.59
N THR A 261 -17.18 -3.19 -13.24
CA THR A 261 -15.87 -3.84 -13.41
C THR A 261 -15.20 -4.06 -12.05
N MET A 262 -15.24 -3.09 -11.14
CA MET A 262 -14.68 -3.25 -9.79
C MET A 262 -15.38 -4.33 -8.97
N LEU A 263 -16.69 -4.50 -9.13
CA LEU A 263 -17.47 -5.55 -8.46
C LEU A 263 -17.12 -6.94 -8.96
N THR A 264 -16.94 -7.08 -10.27
CA THR A 264 -16.79 -8.38 -10.97
C THR A 264 -15.34 -8.83 -11.18
N SER A 265 -14.39 -7.91 -11.04
CA SER A 265 -12.96 -8.17 -11.24
C SER A 265 -12.16 -7.69 -10.04
N ARG A 266 -10.90 -8.15 -9.96
CA ARG A 266 -9.94 -7.77 -8.93
C ARG A 266 -8.58 -7.60 -9.57
N MET A 267 -7.79 -6.71 -9.00
CA MET A 267 -6.41 -6.42 -9.43
C MET A 267 -5.54 -7.67 -9.46
N GLN A 268 -5.65 -8.50 -8.42
CA GLN A 268 -4.89 -9.72 -8.24
C GLN A 268 -5.72 -10.75 -7.48
N GLN A 269 -5.60 -12.03 -7.84
CA GLN A 269 -6.27 -13.12 -7.15
C GLN A 269 -5.41 -14.38 -7.15
N VAL A 270 -5.69 -15.27 -6.21
CA VAL A 270 -5.06 -16.59 -6.07
C VAL A 270 -6.15 -17.63 -5.85
N THR A 271 -6.16 -18.67 -6.66
CA THR A 271 -7.04 -19.83 -6.44
C THR A 271 -6.41 -20.74 -5.39
N LEU A 272 -7.14 -21.13 -4.36
CA LEU A 272 -6.73 -22.05 -3.30
C LEU A 272 -6.94 -23.50 -3.74
N LYS A 273 -6.46 -24.45 -2.93
CA LYS A 273 -6.58 -25.90 -3.19
C LYS A 273 -8.03 -26.39 -3.28
N ASP A 274 -8.94 -25.75 -2.56
CA ASP A 274 -10.39 -26.05 -2.57
C ASP A 274 -11.12 -25.44 -3.78
N GLY A 275 -10.39 -24.82 -4.70
CA GLY A 275 -10.94 -24.13 -5.88
C GLY A 275 -11.40 -22.70 -5.57
N SER A 276 -11.38 -22.27 -4.31
CA SER A 276 -11.82 -20.93 -3.94
C SER A 276 -10.81 -19.85 -4.23
N ARG A 277 -11.24 -18.59 -4.32
CA ARG A 277 -10.32 -17.47 -4.62
C ARG A 277 -10.11 -16.58 -3.42
N VAL A 278 -8.87 -16.16 -3.22
CA VAL A 278 -8.50 -15.03 -2.35
C VAL A 278 -8.14 -13.89 -3.26
N THR A 279 -8.76 -12.74 -3.05
CA THR A 279 -8.56 -11.57 -3.92
C THR A 279 -7.92 -10.42 -3.16
N ALA A 280 -7.03 -9.70 -3.84
CA ALA A 280 -6.55 -8.41 -3.36
C ALA A 280 -7.69 -7.39 -3.36
N PRO A 281 -7.99 -6.75 -2.22
CA PRO A 281 -8.98 -5.66 -2.18
C PRO A 281 -8.49 -4.44 -2.98
N TRP A 282 -9.38 -3.63 -3.54
CA TRP A 282 -9.00 -2.36 -4.17
C TRP A 282 -8.40 -1.39 -3.13
N GLN A 283 -7.39 -0.61 -3.52
CA GLN A 283 -6.75 0.32 -2.61
C GLN A 283 -7.46 1.69 -2.61
N TYR A 284 -7.89 2.15 -1.44
CA TYR A 284 -8.32 3.52 -1.21
C TYR A 284 -7.14 4.28 -0.59
N ARG A 285 -6.40 5.03 -1.41
CA ARG A 285 -5.12 5.63 -1.03
C ARG A 285 -5.25 7.11 -0.73
N ASN A 286 -5.23 7.44 0.56
CA ASN A 286 -5.27 8.81 1.03
C ASN A 286 -4.00 9.56 0.60
N CYS A 287 -4.16 10.53 -0.29
CA CYS A 287 -3.06 11.30 -0.88
C CYS A 287 -3.21 12.81 -0.69
N ALA A 288 -4.42 13.30 -0.40
CA ALA A 288 -4.69 14.68 -0.02
C ALA A 288 -5.71 14.73 1.13
N MET A 289 -5.52 15.63 2.08
CA MET A 289 -6.28 15.69 3.32
C MET A 289 -6.68 17.12 3.70
N GLY A 290 -7.73 17.21 4.50
CA GLY A 290 -8.23 18.44 5.10
C GLY A 290 -8.96 18.16 6.41
N GLY A 291 -10.02 18.92 6.67
CA GLY A 291 -10.90 18.76 7.83
C GLY A 291 -10.17 18.69 9.16
N ARG A 292 -10.72 17.90 10.10
CA ARG A 292 -10.16 17.71 11.45
C ARG A 292 -8.80 16.99 11.43
N HIS A 293 -8.49 16.24 10.38
CA HIS A 293 -7.23 15.49 10.23
C HIS A 293 -6.00 16.38 10.04
N THR A 294 -6.19 17.65 9.70
CA THR A 294 -5.09 18.60 9.49
C THR A 294 -5.19 19.83 10.40
N GLU A 295 -6.29 20.00 11.12
CA GLU A 295 -6.57 21.21 11.90
C GLU A 295 -5.57 21.44 13.04
N LYS A 296 -5.13 20.38 13.71
CA LYS A 296 -4.19 20.50 14.84
C LYS A 296 -2.75 20.75 14.37
N GLU A 297 -2.28 19.98 13.40
CA GLU A 297 -0.90 20.04 12.92
C GLU A 297 -0.68 21.16 11.89
N TYR A 298 -1.68 21.45 11.07
CA TYR A 298 -1.61 22.39 9.95
C TYR A 298 -2.83 23.33 9.94
N PRO A 299 -2.97 24.21 10.96
CA PRO A 299 -4.13 25.11 11.10
C PRO A 299 -4.31 26.05 9.90
N GLU A 300 -3.24 26.36 9.16
CA GLU A 300 -3.31 27.20 7.96
C GLU A 300 -3.91 26.52 6.73
N SER A 301 -3.97 25.18 6.67
CA SER A 301 -4.63 24.50 5.54
C SER A 301 -6.11 24.93 5.49
N ASN A 302 -6.68 25.06 4.29
CA ASN A 302 -8.02 25.62 4.10
C ASN A 302 -9.04 24.62 3.52
N ILE A 303 -8.66 23.35 3.44
CA ILE A 303 -9.52 22.28 2.93
C ILE A 303 -10.41 21.78 4.07
N SER A 304 -11.73 21.92 3.96
CA SER A 304 -12.69 21.50 5.00
C SER A 304 -13.06 20.01 4.90
N MET A 305 -13.10 19.45 3.69
CA MET A 305 -13.31 18.00 3.50
C MET A 305 -12.11 17.16 3.97
N GLN A 306 -12.37 15.97 4.52
CA GLN A 306 -11.38 15.23 5.30
C GLN A 306 -10.32 14.50 4.46
N GLU A 307 -10.72 13.73 3.45
CA GLU A 307 -9.79 12.97 2.60
C GLU A 307 -10.19 12.99 1.12
N SER A 308 -9.17 13.00 0.26
CA SER A 308 -9.29 12.73 -1.16
C SER A 308 -8.23 11.72 -1.57
N MET A 309 -8.71 10.62 -2.14
CA MET A 309 -7.95 9.39 -2.33
C MET A 309 -7.80 9.05 -3.81
N PHE A 310 -6.65 8.50 -4.20
CA PHE A 310 -6.50 7.83 -5.48
C PHE A 310 -6.93 6.36 -5.36
N MET A 311 -7.67 5.90 -6.35
CA MET A 311 -8.09 4.50 -6.51
C MET A 311 -7.44 3.93 -7.78
N PRO A 312 -6.35 3.16 -7.65
CA PRO A 312 -5.70 2.55 -8.81
C PRO A 312 -6.55 1.40 -9.37
N LEU A 313 -6.88 1.47 -10.66
CA LEU A 313 -7.80 0.55 -11.36
C LEU A 313 -7.09 -0.38 -12.35
N SER A 314 -6.04 0.09 -13.04
CA SER A 314 -5.34 -0.69 -14.06
C SER A 314 -4.16 -1.57 -13.63
N PRO A 315 -3.55 -1.42 -12.42
CA PRO A 315 -2.46 -2.30 -12.00
C PRO A 315 -2.81 -3.79 -12.07
N LYS A 316 -1.79 -4.64 -12.24
CA LYS A 316 -1.93 -6.11 -12.29
C LYS A 316 -1.46 -6.80 -11.03
N THR A 317 -0.70 -6.08 -10.21
CA THR A 317 -0.20 -6.53 -8.92
C THR A 317 -0.43 -5.45 -7.87
N TYR A 318 -0.48 -5.86 -6.61
CA TYR A 318 -0.65 -4.92 -5.49
C TYR A 318 0.56 -3.99 -5.33
N GLU A 319 1.73 -4.48 -5.71
CA GLU A 319 3.00 -3.77 -5.83
C GLU A 319 2.92 -2.65 -6.87
N ASP A 320 2.41 -2.95 -8.07
CA ASP A 320 2.23 -1.95 -9.13
C ASP A 320 1.29 -0.82 -8.68
N ALA A 321 0.24 -1.16 -7.92
CA ALA A 321 -0.67 -0.17 -7.35
C ALA A 321 -0.01 0.71 -6.28
N GLN A 322 0.89 0.13 -5.48
CA GLN A 322 1.70 0.89 -4.53
C GLN A 322 2.64 1.86 -5.25
N GLU A 323 3.33 1.41 -6.30
CA GLU A 323 4.23 2.27 -7.09
C GLU A 323 3.46 3.40 -7.77
N MET A 324 2.31 3.07 -8.40
CA MET A 324 1.45 4.04 -9.08
C MET A 324 1.00 5.16 -8.13
N THR A 325 0.56 4.81 -6.92
CA THR A 325 0.03 5.78 -5.96
C THR A 325 1.12 6.65 -5.34
N VAL A 326 2.33 6.11 -5.14
CA VAL A 326 3.48 6.92 -4.70
C VAL A 326 3.86 7.96 -5.77
N LYS A 327 3.87 7.57 -7.05
CA LYS A 327 4.11 8.50 -8.17
C LYS A 327 3.06 9.61 -8.22
N LEU A 328 1.77 9.24 -8.14
CA LEU A 328 0.66 10.18 -8.14
C LEU A 328 0.74 11.17 -6.96
N GLN A 329 1.02 10.70 -5.75
CA GLN A 329 1.15 11.57 -4.58
C GLN A 329 2.33 12.53 -4.71
N SER A 330 3.47 12.04 -5.21
CA SER A 330 4.67 12.86 -5.45
C SER A 330 4.39 13.94 -6.49
N ARG A 331 3.71 13.57 -7.59
CA ARG A 331 3.33 14.51 -8.63
C ARG A 331 2.29 15.52 -8.17
N LEU A 332 1.30 15.08 -7.38
CA LEU A 332 0.31 15.97 -6.78
C LEU A 332 0.98 17.03 -5.89
N LYS A 333 1.98 16.63 -5.09
CA LYS A 333 2.79 17.55 -4.30
C LYS A 333 3.45 18.62 -5.18
N GLU A 334 4.12 18.21 -6.26
CA GLU A 334 4.79 19.11 -7.20
C GLU A 334 3.82 20.08 -7.87
N ILE A 335 2.64 19.61 -8.27
CA ILE A 335 1.58 20.44 -8.87
C ILE A 335 1.12 21.51 -7.87
N ILE A 336 0.86 21.12 -6.62
CA ILE A 336 0.41 22.06 -5.58
C ILE A 336 1.48 23.11 -5.30
N GLU A 337 2.75 22.72 -5.15
CA GLU A 337 3.85 23.65 -4.87
C GLU A 337 4.17 24.59 -6.04
N SER A 338 3.87 24.16 -7.27
CA SER A 338 4.11 24.97 -8.48
C SER A 338 2.93 25.89 -8.83
N ALA A 339 1.74 25.62 -8.27
CA ALA A 339 0.52 26.34 -8.62
C ALA A 339 0.41 27.68 -7.86
N PRO A 340 0.11 28.79 -8.54
CA PRO A 340 -0.11 30.08 -7.88
C PRO A 340 -1.26 30.01 -6.85
N GLY A 341 -1.00 30.55 -5.66
CA GLY A 341 -1.97 30.55 -4.56
C GLY A 341 -2.14 29.18 -3.88
N ALA A 342 -1.24 28.22 -4.13
CA ALA A 342 -1.24 26.93 -3.46
C ALA A 342 0.13 26.63 -2.85
N LYS A 343 0.13 25.87 -1.76
CA LYS A 343 1.36 25.40 -1.07
C LYS A 343 1.09 24.12 -0.30
N VAL A 344 2.10 23.27 -0.17
CA VAL A 344 2.03 22.10 0.71
C VAL A 344 2.47 22.49 2.12
N MET A 345 1.62 22.23 3.11
CA MET A 345 1.93 22.49 4.52
C MET A 345 2.68 21.32 5.17
N GLY A 346 2.42 20.10 4.70
CA GLY A 346 3.08 18.89 5.17
C GLY A 346 2.30 17.63 4.82
N VAL A 347 2.53 16.59 5.62
CA VAL A 347 1.86 15.29 5.52
C VAL A 347 1.13 15.06 6.84
N GLY A 348 -0.19 14.94 6.81
CA GLY A 348 -0.95 14.76 8.04
C GLY A 348 -0.96 13.32 8.53
N LEU A 349 -1.74 13.07 9.57
CA LEU A 349 -1.67 11.85 10.39
C LEU A 349 -1.83 10.53 9.63
N GLU A 350 -2.54 10.53 8.50
CA GLU A 350 -2.82 9.33 7.71
C GLU A 350 -1.97 9.21 6.45
N GLY A 351 -0.98 10.08 6.27
CA GLY A 351 0.01 9.99 5.20
C GLY A 351 -0.34 10.72 3.91
N GLY A 352 -1.49 11.42 3.86
CA GLY A 352 -1.86 12.31 2.78
C GLY A 352 -1.32 13.73 2.94
N ILE A 353 -1.23 14.47 1.83
CA ILE A 353 -0.72 15.84 1.79
C ILE A 353 -1.75 16.78 2.41
N ALA A 354 -1.33 17.69 3.28
CA ALA A 354 -2.14 18.78 3.80
C ALA A 354 -1.81 20.08 3.03
N PRO A 355 -2.68 20.56 2.12
CA PRO A 355 -2.37 21.75 1.34
C PRO A 355 -3.13 22.98 1.83
N TYR A 356 -2.63 24.15 1.42
CA TYR A 356 -3.42 25.36 1.30
C TYR A 356 -3.63 25.64 -0.19
N ILE A 357 -4.86 25.95 -0.60
CA ILE A 357 -5.24 26.13 -2.01
C ILE A 357 -6.21 27.30 -2.15
N ASP A 358 -5.81 28.38 -2.81
CA ASP A 358 -6.71 29.46 -3.21
C ASP A 358 -7.73 28.98 -4.24
N LYS A 359 -8.96 29.49 -4.16
CA LYS A 359 -10.03 29.26 -5.12
C LYS A 359 -9.72 29.93 -6.46
N GLU A 360 -10.09 29.27 -7.56
CA GLU A 360 -10.23 29.95 -8.85
C GLU A 360 -11.58 30.71 -8.90
N PRO A 361 -11.75 31.72 -9.79
CA PRO A 361 -13.00 32.49 -9.88
C PRO A 361 -14.28 31.67 -10.09
N THR A 362 -14.16 30.46 -10.65
CA THR A 362 -15.29 29.55 -10.89
C THR A 362 -15.58 28.61 -9.71
N ASP A 363 -14.71 28.57 -8.70
CA ASP A 363 -14.85 27.67 -7.56
C ASP A 363 -15.71 28.29 -6.47
N GLN A 364 -16.55 27.45 -5.86
CA GLN A 364 -17.27 27.79 -4.64
C GLN A 364 -16.38 27.53 -3.42
N VAL A 365 -15.61 26.44 -3.45
CA VAL A 365 -14.78 25.94 -2.34
C VAL A 365 -13.41 25.44 -2.84
N PRO A 366 -12.33 25.51 -2.03
CA PRO A 366 -10.98 25.15 -2.46
C PRO A 366 -10.81 23.66 -2.85
N GLU A 367 -11.69 22.78 -2.37
CA GLU A 367 -11.75 21.36 -2.71
C GLU A 367 -11.87 21.13 -4.23
N GLN A 368 -12.62 21.97 -4.94
CA GLN A 368 -12.79 21.82 -6.39
C GLN A 368 -11.46 21.94 -7.14
N ARG A 369 -10.59 22.88 -6.73
CA ARG A 369 -9.26 23.05 -7.30
C ARG A 369 -8.33 21.91 -6.90
N MET A 370 -8.42 21.42 -5.66
CA MET A 370 -7.70 20.22 -5.21
C MET A 370 -8.03 18.99 -6.08
N TRP A 371 -9.31 18.74 -6.37
CA TRP A 371 -9.73 17.63 -7.23
C TRP A 371 -9.23 17.77 -8.66
N ARG A 372 -9.17 19.00 -9.19
CA ARG A 372 -8.54 19.27 -10.49
C ARG A 372 -7.04 19.01 -10.46
N PHE A 373 -6.32 19.37 -9.40
CA PHE A 373 -4.90 19.00 -9.24
C PHE A 373 -4.71 17.49 -9.17
N MET A 374 -5.59 16.75 -8.50
CA MET A 374 -5.54 15.28 -8.49
C MET A 374 -5.76 14.70 -9.89
N LYS A 375 -6.73 15.20 -10.64
CA LYS A 375 -6.93 14.83 -12.06
C LYS A 375 -5.69 15.16 -12.90
N GLN A 376 -5.08 16.33 -12.69
CA GLN A 376 -3.85 16.72 -13.39
C GLN A 376 -2.69 15.78 -13.03
N ALA A 377 -2.56 15.36 -11.77
CA ALA A 377 -1.52 14.40 -11.36
C ALA A 377 -1.66 13.06 -12.08
N ILE A 378 -2.90 12.59 -12.30
CA ILE A 378 -3.16 11.39 -13.10
C ILE A 378 -2.65 11.59 -14.53
N LEU A 379 -2.99 12.71 -15.17
CA LEU A 379 -2.57 13.03 -16.54
C LEU A 379 -1.05 13.19 -16.66
N ASP A 380 -0.41 13.90 -15.73
CA ASP A 380 1.04 14.14 -15.70
C ASP A 380 1.85 12.86 -15.47
N CYS A 381 1.24 11.85 -14.85
CA CYS A 381 1.83 10.52 -14.70
C CYS A 381 1.58 9.61 -15.92
N GLU A 382 1.10 10.16 -17.04
CA GLU A 382 0.79 9.43 -18.27
C GLU A 382 -0.30 8.35 -18.07
N LEU A 383 -1.20 8.58 -17.12
CA LEU A 383 -2.32 7.69 -16.78
C LEU A 383 -3.65 8.30 -17.24
N VAL A 384 -4.66 7.46 -17.43
CA VAL A 384 -5.99 7.89 -17.88
C VAL A 384 -6.97 8.01 -16.71
N PRO A 385 -7.51 9.22 -16.43
CA PRO A 385 -8.56 9.41 -15.44
C PRO A 385 -9.79 8.53 -15.71
N GLY A 386 -10.24 7.80 -14.69
CA GLY A 386 -11.39 6.90 -14.74
C GLY A 386 -11.13 5.54 -15.39
N VAL A 387 -9.90 5.28 -15.88
CA VAL A 387 -9.53 3.96 -16.44
C VAL A 387 -8.31 3.38 -15.77
N ASP A 388 -7.24 4.16 -15.62
CA ASP A 388 -6.08 3.73 -14.85
C ASP A 388 -6.25 4.11 -13.37
N VAL A 389 -6.85 5.27 -13.09
CA VAL A 389 -7.01 5.82 -11.74
C VAL A 389 -8.34 6.55 -11.60
N ALA A 390 -9.10 6.27 -10.55
CA ALA A 390 -10.27 7.05 -10.13
C ALA A 390 -9.99 7.79 -8.80
N ILE A 391 -10.94 8.61 -8.37
CA ILE A 391 -10.89 9.36 -7.11
C ILE A 391 -11.99 8.85 -6.16
N ALA A 392 -11.64 8.65 -4.89
CA ALA A 392 -12.60 8.48 -3.79
C ALA A 392 -12.53 9.70 -2.86
N LEU A 393 -13.66 10.09 -2.31
CA LEU A 393 -13.78 11.21 -1.39
C LEU A 393 -14.31 10.72 -0.05
N ASP A 394 -13.76 11.24 1.04
CA ASP A 394 -14.37 11.20 2.37
C ASP A 394 -14.50 12.66 2.85
N PRO A 395 -15.65 13.31 2.62
CA PRO A 395 -15.89 14.65 3.09
C PRO A 395 -16.04 14.76 4.61
N ALA A 396 -16.39 13.66 5.30
CA ALA A 396 -16.80 13.65 6.71
C ALA A 396 -17.84 14.76 7.02
N CYS A 397 -18.97 14.77 6.29
CA CYS A 397 -19.92 15.90 6.34
C CYS A 397 -20.55 16.14 7.72
N SER A 398 -20.51 15.17 8.64
CA SER A 398 -20.86 15.35 10.05
C SER A 398 -20.05 16.49 10.69
N GLU A 399 -18.76 16.65 10.34
CA GLU A 399 -17.91 17.74 10.83
C GLU A 399 -18.31 19.10 10.26
N LEU A 400 -18.71 19.15 8.99
CA LEU A 400 -19.21 20.37 8.34
C LEU A 400 -20.56 20.80 8.94
N GLU A 401 -21.43 19.84 9.27
CA GLU A 401 -22.70 20.09 9.96
C GLU A 401 -22.45 20.54 11.40
N ASN A 402 -21.56 19.88 12.14
CA ASN A 402 -21.13 20.29 13.48
C ASN A 402 -20.64 21.74 13.48
N ALA A 403 -19.75 22.10 12.55
CA ALA A 403 -19.23 23.45 12.45
C ALA A 403 -20.33 24.48 12.14
N TYR A 404 -21.31 24.13 11.30
CA TYR A 404 -22.48 24.98 11.06
C TYR A 404 -23.25 25.21 12.36
N ARG A 405 -23.62 24.13 13.06
CA ARG A 405 -24.38 24.19 14.32
C ARG A 405 -23.68 25.03 15.38
N GLU A 406 -22.38 24.80 15.56
CA GLU A 406 -21.56 25.47 16.58
C GLU A 406 -21.37 26.96 16.27
N GLU A 407 -21.01 27.32 15.04
CA GLU A 407 -20.75 28.72 14.67
C GLU A 407 -22.03 29.55 14.50
N ARG A 408 -23.16 28.92 14.13
CA ARG A 408 -24.46 29.60 14.02
C ARG A 408 -25.27 29.57 15.32
N GLY A 409 -24.93 28.71 16.27
CA GLY A 409 -25.72 28.51 17.48
C GLY A 409 -27.03 27.77 17.23
N GLU A 410 -27.05 26.86 16.26
CA GLU A 410 -28.23 26.09 15.82
C GLU A 410 -28.03 24.58 16.07
N PRO A 411 -28.09 24.11 17.34
CA PRO A 411 -27.73 22.71 17.70
C PRO A 411 -28.63 21.63 17.08
N ASP A 412 -29.82 22.01 16.63
CA ASP A 412 -30.80 21.10 16.01
C ASP A 412 -30.82 21.17 14.48
N SER A 413 -29.95 21.98 13.87
CA SER A 413 -29.87 22.06 12.40
C SER A 413 -29.37 20.74 11.80
N VAL A 414 -30.01 20.35 10.69
CA VAL A 414 -29.72 19.15 9.91
C VAL A 414 -29.75 19.51 8.43
N GLY A 415 -28.74 19.08 7.68
CA GLY A 415 -28.66 19.30 6.23
C GLY A 415 -28.13 20.67 5.82
N MET A 416 -27.50 21.39 6.76
CA MET A 416 -26.73 22.61 6.51
C MET A 416 -25.27 22.37 6.87
N TYR A 417 -24.37 22.74 5.97
CA TYR A 417 -22.95 22.41 6.02
C TYR A 417 -22.12 23.66 5.89
N ARG A 418 -21.09 23.79 6.74
CA ARG A 418 -20.20 24.95 6.74
C ARG A 418 -18.78 24.50 6.45
N PHE A 419 -18.17 25.04 5.40
CA PHE A 419 -16.76 24.85 5.07
C PHE A 419 -15.90 25.73 5.98
N TRP A 420 -15.78 25.36 7.26
CA TRP A 420 -15.21 26.21 8.32
C TRP A 420 -13.73 26.57 8.12
N ARG A 421 -13.01 25.78 7.32
CA ARG A 421 -11.60 26.03 6.99
C ARG A 421 -11.42 26.92 5.77
N ASP A 422 -12.45 27.09 4.94
CA ASP A 422 -12.43 28.08 3.88
C ASP A 422 -12.43 29.48 4.49
N LYS A 423 -11.67 30.41 3.89
CA LYS A 423 -11.59 31.81 4.32
C LYS A 423 -12.96 32.49 4.31
N ASP A 424 -13.77 32.18 3.29
CA ASP A 424 -15.09 32.75 3.13
C ASP A 424 -16.15 32.03 3.97
N LYS A 425 -15.78 30.92 4.62
CA LYS A 425 -16.66 30.06 5.43
C LYS A 425 -17.99 29.77 4.75
N VAL A 426 -17.91 29.30 3.50
CA VAL A 426 -19.05 29.02 2.63
C VAL A 426 -20.01 28.05 3.31
N GLU A 427 -21.30 28.34 3.17
CA GLU A 427 -22.38 27.50 3.66
C GLU A 427 -23.14 26.89 2.49
N MET A 428 -23.46 25.62 2.63
CA MET A 428 -24.19 24.85 1.64
C MET A 428 -25.30 24.06 2.31
N SER A 429 -26.49 24.11 1.73
CA SER A 429 -27.55 23.14 2.00
C SER A 429 -27.18 21.76 1.43
N ARG A 430 -27.89 20.72 1.87
CA ARG A 430 -27.75 19.36 1.31
C ARG A 430 -27.84 19.30 -0.21
N ASP A 431 -28.71 20.10 -0.82
CA ASP A 431 -28.89 20.09 -2.28
C ASP A 431 -27.67 20.71 -2.98
N GLN A 432 -27.05 21.73 -2.35
CA GLN A 432 -25.81 22.33 -2.84
C GLN A 432 -24.61 21.38 -2.67
N ILE A 433 -24.52 20.62 -1.57
CA ILE A 433 -23.50 19.57 -1.40
C ILE A 433 -23.65 18.47 -2.46
N LEU A 434 -24.87 17.97 -2.69
CA LEU A 434 -25.12 16.99 -3.75
C LEU A 434 -24.72 17.54 -5.13
N ASN A 435 -25.08 18.79 -5.41
CA ASN A 435 -24.73 19.45 -6.65
C ASN A 435 -23.22 19.64 -6.80
N LEU A 436 -22.49 19.91 -5.72
CA LEU A 436 -21.02 20.01 -5.73
C LEU A 436 -20.38 18.71 -6.23
N PHE A 437 -20.83 17.54 -5.74
CA PHE A 437 -20.33 16.25 -6.21
C PHE A 437 -20.71 15.95 -7.66
N LYS A 438 -21.98 16.19 -8.03
CA LYS A 438 -22.45 16.02 -9.41
C LYS A 438 -21.65 16.87 -10.38
N LYS A 439 -21.44 18.14 -10.03
CA LYS A 439 -20.69 19.09 -10.86
C LYS A 439 -19.23 18.67 -11.04
N ALA A 440 -18.57 18.19 -9.98
CA ALA A 440 -17.22 17.63 -10.10
C ALA A 440 -17.16 16.46 -11.10
N MET A 441 -18.13 15.55 -11.06
CA MET A 441 -18.21 14.44 -12.02
C MET A 441 -18.48 14.92 -13.45
N GLU A 442 -19.35 15.92 -13.64
CA GLU A 442 -19.64 16.55 -14.94
C GLU A 442 -18.41 17.25 -15.52
N ASP A 443 -17.61 17.89 -14.67
CA ASP A 443 -16.32 18.52 -15.05
C ASP A 443 -15.20 17.48 -15.28
N GLY A 444 -15.57 16.19 -15.26
CA GLY A 444 -14.70 15.07 -15.59
C GLY A 444 -13.69 14.74 -14.51
N ILE A 445 -13.94 15.10 -13.24
CA ILE A 445 -13.22 14.51 -12.10
C ILE A 445 -13.71 13.07 -11.95
N PRO A 446 -12.83 12.04 -11.98
CA PRO A 446 -13.24 10.64 -12.00
C PRO A 446 -13.66 10.14 -10.61
N VAL A 447 -14.62 10.81 -9.95
CA VAL A 447 -15.15 10.40 -8.64
C VAL A 447 -15.92 9.10 -8.78
N LEU A 448 -15.49 8.06 -8.07
CA LEU A 448 -16.04 6.70 -8.11
C LEU A 448 -16.58 6.22 -6.75
N SER A 449 -16.21 6.90 -5.67
CA SER A 449 -16.70 6.60 -4.32
C SER A 449 -16.81 7.86 -3.47
N ILE A 450 -17.85 7.94 -2.65
CA ILE A 450 -18.06 8.97 -1.63
C ILE A 450 -18.41 8.26 -0.31
N GLU A 451 -17.59 8.48 0.70
CA GLU A 451 -17.79 8.08 2.10
C GLU A 451 -18.33 9.28 2.88
N ASP A 452 -19.31 9.09 3.77
CA ASP A 452 -19.86 10.16 4.64
C ASP A 452 -20.16 11.49 3.92
N GLY A 453 -20.87 11.35 2.78
CA GLY A 453 -21.25 12.46 1.91
C GLY A 453 -22.29 13.42 2.48
N PHE A 454 -22.95 13.04 3.58
CA PHE A 454 -23.87 13.86 4.37
C PHE A 454 -23.65 13.60 5.86
N GLY A 455 -24.10 14.52 6.71
CA GLY A 455 -24.03 14.34 8.17
C GLY A 455 -24.80 13.10 8.62
N GLU A 456 -24.35 12.45 9.70
CA GLU A 456 -24.96 11.23 10.25
C GLU A 456 -26.46 11.40 10.61
N ARG A 457 -26.92 12.64 10.86
CA ARG A 457 -28.33 12.98 11.13
C ARG A 457 -29.14 13.29 9.87
N ASP A 458 -28.49 13.55 8.73
CA ASP A 458 -29.16 13.96 7.48
C ASP A 458 -29.54 12.77 6.59
N HIS A 459 -30.41 11.89 7.10
CA HIS A 459 -30.93 10.74 6.36
C HIS A 459 -31.53 11.11 4.99
N GLN A 460 -32.13 12.31 4.86
CA GLN A 460 -32.66 12.78 3.59
C GLN A 460 -31.55 13.04 2.55
N GLY A 461 -30.43 13.63 2.98
CA GLY A 461 -29.23 13.79 2.14
C GLY A 461 -28.70 12.45 1.63
N TRP A 462 -28.56 11.47 2.52
CA TRP A 462 -28.14 10.10 2.17
C TRP A 462 -29.08 9.42 1.15
N GLN A 463 -30.39 9.53 1.34
CA GLN A 463 -31.37 9.00 0.37
C GLN A 463 -31.28 9.70 -0.98
N ASN A 464 -31.07 11.03 -0.99
CA ASN A 464 -30.94 11.82 -2.22
C ASN A 464 -29.71 11.39 -3.04
N ILE A 465 -28.54 11.25 -2.40
CA ILE A 465 -27.32 10.82 -3.11
C ILE A 465 -27.40 9.38 -3.58
N MET A 466 -28.01 8.48 -2.80
CA MET A 466 -28.26 7.11 -3.24
C MET A 466 -29.19 7.04 -4.43
N LYS A 467 -30.27 7.83 -4.45
CA LYS A 467 -31.19 7.91 -5.59
C LYS A 467 -30.52 8.44 -6.85
N GLU A 468 -29.69 9.48 -6.74
CA GLU A 468 -29.10 10.17 -7.90
C GLU A 468 -27.81 9.49 -8.42
N LEU A 469 -26.99 8.93 -7.52
CA LEU A 469 -25.64 8.46 -7.80
C LEU A 469 -25.38 7.01 -7.35
N GLY A 470 -26.28 6.37 -6.60
CA GLY A 470 -26.08 5.03 -6.03
C GLY A 470 -25.84 3.93 -7.07
N ASP A 471 -26.38 4.05 -8.28
CA ASP A 471 -26.09 3.10 -9.38
C ASP A 471 -24.74 3.38 -10.07
N LYS A 472 -24.17 4.57 -9.87
CA LYS A 472 -22.96 5.06 -10.54
C LYS A 472 -21.72 4.86 -9.68
N ILE A 473 -21.78 5.25 -8.41
CA ILE A 473 -20.61 5.27 -7.49
C ILE A 473 -20.88 4.46 -6.23
N PHE A 474 -19.83 4.19 -5.46
CA PHE A 474 -19.98 3.64 -4.12
C PHE A 474 -20.35 4.76 -3.14
N ILE A 475 -21.40 4.55 -2.35
CA ILE A 475 -21.84 5.43 -1.26
C ILE A 475 -21.60 4.64 0.02
N ILE A 476 -20.53 5.03 0.72
CA ILE A 476 -20.00 4.32 1.88
C ILE A 476 -20.51 5.01 3.14
N GLY A 477 -21.17 4.26 4.02
CA GLY A 477 -21.46 4.73 5.39
C GLY A 477 -20.36 4.31 6.36
N ASP A 478 -19.85 5.25 7.15
CA ASP A 478 -18.93 5.03 8.26
C ASP A 478 -19.55 5.43 9.60
N ASP A 479 -19.71 6.75 9.86
CA ASP A 479 -20.33 7.27 11.08
C ASP A 479 -21.79 6.80 11.22
N LEU A 480 -22.48 6.68 10.09
CA LEU A 480 -23.88 6.26 10.02
C LEU A 480 -24.11 4.80 10.48
N VAL A 481 -23.13 3.92 10.28
CA VAL A 481 -23.29 2.47 10.50
C VAL A 481 -22.49 1.92 11.67
N THR A 482 -21.39 2.59 12.04
CA THR A 482 -20.51 2.27 13.18
C THR A 482 -20.12 0.79 13.27
N THR A 483 -19.96 0.09 12.14
CA THR A 483 -19.70 -1.36 12.04
C THR A 483 -20.65 -2.22 12.89
N LYS A 484 -21.89 -1.76 13.14
CA LYS A 484 -22.89 -2.45 13.95
C LYS A 484 -23.93 -3.07 13.03
N ASP A 485 -24.12 -4.38 13.13
CA ASP A 485 -25.03 -5.17 12.29
C ASP A 485 -26.44 -4.55 12.15
N SER A 486 -27.05 -4.16 13.27
CA SER A 486 -28.35 -3.50 13.31
C SER A 486 -28.39 -2.11 12.64
N ASN A 487 -27.32 -1.30 12.78
CA ASN A 487 -27.25 0.02 12.12
C ASN A 487 -27.02 -0.14 10.62
N ILE A 488 -26.15 -1.07 10.21
CA ILE A 488 -25.93 -1.42 8.79
C ILE A 488 -27.26 -1.82 8.14
N GLU A 489 -28.02 -2.73 8.77
CA GLU A 489 -29.32 -3.15 8.27
C GLU A 489 -30.30 -1.97 8.16
N LYS A 490 -30.41 -1.13 9.19
CA LYS A 490 -31.28 0.05 9.16
C LYS A 490 -30.96 0.97 7.97
N CYS A 491 -29.69 1.32 7.78
CA CYS A 491 -29.29 2.29 6.77
C CYS A 491 -29.40 1.71 5.35
N ALA A 492 -28.99 0.45 5.15
CA ALA A 492 -29.15 -0.22 3.87
C ALA A 492 -30.64 -0.39 3.50
N LYS A 493 -31.50 -0.74 4.47
CA LYS A 493 -32.96 -0.85 4.27
C LYS A 493 -33.59 0.50 3.91
N ASN A 494 -33.08 1.60 4.46
CA ASN A 494 -33.54 2.95 4.16
C ASN A 494 -33.04 3.49 2.80
N GLY A 495 -32.21 2.74 2.09
CA GLY A 495 -31.62 3.17 0.82
C GLY A 495 -30.58 4.28 1.01
N GLU A 496 -29.82 4.26 2.10
CA GLU A 496 -28.83 5.29 2.44
C GLU A 496 -27.41 4.92 2.01
N ILE A 497 -27.12 3.63 1.83
CA ILE A 497 -25.78 3.12 1.51
C ILE A 497 -25.83 2.00 0.47
N ASN A 498 -24.74 1.83 -0.28
CA ASN A 498 -24.47 0.62 -1.08
C ASN A 498 -23.10 -0.01 -0.77
N ALA A 499 -22.41 0.53 0.23
CA ALA A 499 -21.20 -0.01 0.81
C ALA A 499 -21.11 0.41 2.29
N SER A 500 -20.45 -0.40 3.09
CA SER A 500 -20.22 -0.13 4.51
C SER A 500 -18.72 -0.04 4.76
N LEU A 501 -18.30 0.98 5.50
CA LEU A 501 -16.96 1.03 6.05
C LEU A 501 -16.89 0.14 7.29
N ILE A 502 -15.96 -0.80 7.30
CA ILE A 502 -15.81 -1.79 8.36
C ILE A 502 -14.57 -1.45 9.18
N LYS A 503 -14.80 -1.00 10.40
CA LYS A 503 -13.78 -0.76 11.42
C LYS A 503 -14.06 -1.69 12.58
N ALA A 504 -13.31 -2.79 12.67
CA ALA A 504 -13.49 -3.78 13.75
C ALA A 504 -13.45 -3.13 15.14
N ASN A 505 -12.73 -2.01 15.27
CA ASN A 505 -12.63 -1.30 16.51
C ASN A 505 -13.90 -0.53 16.95
N GLN A 506 -14.90 -0.38 16.06
CA GLN A 506 -16.19 0.24 16.37
C GLN A 506 -17.19 -0.75 17.01
N ILE A 507 -16.99 -2.07 16.88
CA ILE A 507 -17.94 -3.08 17.38
C ILE A 507 -17.35 -3.97 18.47
N GLY A 508 -16.31 -4.73 18.16
CA GLY A 508 -15.30 -5.02 19.15
C GLY A 508 -14.74 -6.41 19.36
N THR A 509 -15.24 -7.39 18.65
CA THR A 509 -14.58 -8.68 18.50
C THR A 509 -14.50 -9.06 17.03
N ILE A 510 -13.69 -10.07 16.71
CA ILE A 510 -13.63 -10.59 15.35
C ILE A 510 -14.99 -11.15 14.94
N THR A 511 -15.66 -11.91 15.81
CA THR A 511 -16.96 -12.51 15.46
C THR A 511 -18.09 -11.49 15.31
N GLU A 512 -18.11 -10.42 16.12
CA GLU A 512 -19.04 -9.29 15.89
C GLU A 512 -18.75 -8.58 14.57
N THR A 513 -17.47 -8.45 14.19
CA THR A 513 -17.08 -7.86 12.91
C THR A 513 -17.56 -8.73 11.74
N VAL A 514 -17.43 -10.06 11.83
CA VAL A 514 -17.96 -10.98 10.80
C VAL A 514 -19.48 -10.87 10.67
N LEU A 515 -20.22 -10.76 11.79
CA LEU A 515 -21.67 -10.52 11.75
C LEU A 515 -22.03 -9.24 11.00
N ALA A 516 -21.36 -8.13 11.31
CA ALA A 516 -21.58 -6.85 10.64
C ALA A 516 -21.30 -6.94 9.13
N MET A 517 -20.20 -7.58 8.74
CA MET A 517 -19.83 -7.77 7.33
C MET A 517 -20.83 -8.64 6.58
N LEU A 518 -21.29 -9.75 7.17
CA LEU A 518 -22.30 -10.60 6.54
C LEU A 518 -23.64 -9.87 6.41
N THR A 519 -24.01 -9.02 7.38
CA THR A 519 -25.22 -8.20 7.31
C THR A 519 -25.14 -7.22 6.13
N SER A 520 -24.01 -6.52 5.97
CA SER A 520 -23.77 -5.63 4.81
C SER A 520 -23.90 -6.38 3.48
N LEU A 521 -23.21 -7.52 3.35
CA LEU A 521 -23.26 -8.35 2.14
C LEU A 521 -24.69 -8.84 1.82
N GLY A 522 -25.46 -9.21 2.83
CA GLY A 522 -26.83 -9.70 2.66
C GLY A 522 -27.81 -8.64 2.16
N TYR A 523 -27.55 -7.37 2.46
CA TYR A 523 -28.25 -6.21 1.88
C TYR A 523 -27.68 -5.77 0.52
N GLY A 524 -26.68 -6.47 -0.01
CA GLY A 524 -26.00 -6.10 -1.25
C GLY A 524 -25.04 -4.92 -1.11
N ALA A 525 -24.75 -4.48 0.13
CA ALA A 525 -23.79 -3.43 0.40
C ALA A 525 -22.36 -4.01 0.47
N GLU A 526 -21.46 -3.45 -0.35
CA GLU A 526 -20.07 -3.91 -0.43
C GLU A 526 -19.23 -3.52 0.79
N LEU A 527 -18.11 -4.23 0.97
CA LEU A 527 -17.26 -4.09 2.15
C LEU A 527 -16.00 -3.27 1.84
N VAL A 528 -15.78 -2.18 2.57
CA VAL A 528 -14.50 -1.46 2.56
C VAL A 528 -13.90 -1.51 3.97
N ILE A 529 -12.80 -2.24 4.15
CA ILE A 529 -12.16 -2.37 5.47
C ILE A 529 -11.30 -1.14 5.73
N SER A 530 -11.43 -0.54 6.90
CA SER A 530 -10.75 0.72 7.21
C SER A 530 -9.89 0.64 8.46
N HIS A 531 -8.80 1.40 8.43
CA HIS A 531 -7.96 1.67 9.59
C HIS A 531 -8.64 2.70 10.54
N ARG A 532 -7.87 3.25 11.49
CA ARG A 532 -8.23 4.52 12.16
C ARG A 532 -7.08 5.52 12.04
N SER A 533 -7.38 6.80 12.28
CA SER A 533 -6.36 7.87 12.31
C SER A 533 -5.20 7.58 13.27
N LYS A 534 -5.45 6.90 14.39
CA LYS A 534 -4.39 6.41 15.31
C LYS A 534 -4.28 4.88 15.21
N SER A 535 -3.37 4.39 14.38
CA SER A 535 -3.17 2.94 14.16
C SER A 535 -1.86 2.44 14.75
N PRO A 536 -1.86 1.21 15.31
CA PRO A 536 -0.64 0.48 15.61
C PRO A 536 -0.08 -0.20 14.37
N ASN A 537 1.11 -0.78 14.52
CA ASN A 537 1.78 -1.69 13.58
C ASN A 537 1.17 -3.11 13.60
N ASP A 538 -0.16 -3.19 13.64
CA ASP A 538 -0.92 -4.44 13.53
C ASP A 538 -1.65 -4.44 12.17
N PRO A 539 -1.49 -5.49 11.34
CA PRO A 539 -2.05 -5.50 9.99
C PRO A 539 -3.41 -6.20 9.90
N PHE A 540 -4.16 -6.33 11.00
CA PHE A 540 -5.40 -7.13 11.04
C PHE A 540 -6.45 -6.67 10.00
N GLU A 541 -6.49 -5.40 9.60
CA GLU A 541 -7.40 -4.90 8.56
C GLU A 541 -7.17 -5.62 7.22
N ALA A 542 -5.92 -5.93 6.89
CA ALA A 542 -5.56 -6.71 5.72
C ALA A 542 -6.02 -8.17 5.84
N GLU A 543 -5.92 -8.76 7.04
CA GLU A 543 -6.36 -10.13 7.33
C GLU A 543 -7.89 -10.24 7.17
N ILE A 544 -8.65 -9.31 7.73
CA ILE A 544 -10.12 -9.26 7.59
C ILE A 544 -10.53 -9.02 6.12
N GLY A 545 -9.89 -8.05 5.44
CA GLY A 545 -10.25 -7.70 4.06
C GLY A 545 -10.04 -8.83 3.06
N THR A 546 -8.91 -9.54 3.18
CA THR A 546 -8.60 -10.71 2.33
C THR A 546 -9.42 -11.94 2.70
N ALA A 547 -9.68 -12.18 4.00
CA ALA A 547 -10.54 -13.28 4.45
C ALA A 547 -11.92 -13.25 3.79
N MET A 548 -12.49 -12.05 3.70
CA MET A 548 -13.87 -11.82 3.27
C MET A 548 -14.00 -11.44 1.79
N ASN A 549 -12.90 -11.42 1.02
CA ASN A 549 -12.84 -10.89 -0.35
C ASN A 549 -13.49 -9.50 -0.46
N ALA A 550 -13.19 -8.62 0.49
CA ALA A 550 -13.75 -7.28 0.56
C ALA A 550 -13.50 -6.50 -0.74
N LEU A 551 -14.39 -5.54 -1.04
CA LEU A 551 -14.24 -4.67 -2.21
C LEU A 551 -12.93 -3.88 -2.11
N GLY A 552 -12.68 -3.26 -0.95
CA GLY A 552 -11.52 -2.39 -0.80
C GLY A 552 -10.95 -2.33 0.61
N VAL A 553 -9.77 -1.72 0.71
CA VAL A 553 -9.13 -1.34 1.97
C VAL A 553 -8.76 0.15 1.96
N LYS A 554 -9.18 0.86 3.00
CA LYS A 554 -8.82 2.25 3.31
C LYS A 554 -7.81 2.23 4.46
N CYS A 555 -6.55 2.09 4.09
CA CYS A 555 -5.44 1.93 5.04
C CYS A 555 -4.43 3.08 5.00
N GLY A 556 -4.76 4.22 4.38
CA GLY A 556 -3.98 5.46 4.42
C GLY A 556 -3.03 5.69 3.24
N GLY A 557 -2.17 6.68 3.38
CA GLY A 557 -1.16 7.09 2.41
C GLY A 557 0.10 6.23 2.44
N GLY A 558 1.05 6.54 1.54
CA GLY A 558 2.29 5.77 1.36
C GLY A 558 3.46 6.16 2.26
N ALA A 559 3.28 7.08 3.21
CA ALA A 559 4.38 7.71 3.96
C ALA A 559 4.68 7.07 5.34
N ASN A 560 3.75 6.30 5.90
CA ASN A 560 3.82 5.86 7.29
C ASN A 560 3.86 4.33 7.42
N THR A 561 4.73 3.82 8.30
CA THR A 561 5.00 2.38 8.46
C THR A 561 3.75 1.58 8.83
N GLU A 562 2.93 2.08 9.74
CA GLU A 562 1.71 1.38 10.19
C GLU A 562 0.69 1.21 9.06
N ARG A 563 0.73 2.09 8.05
CA ARG A 563 -0.11 2.01 6.85
C ARG A 563 0.48 1.00 5.86
N LEU A 564 1.77 1.14 5.58
CA LEU A 564 2.50 0.26 4.67
C LEU A 564 2.47 -1.20 5.10
N GLN A 565 2.52 -1.49 6.40
CA GLN A 565 2.41 -2.86 6.91
C GLN A 565 1.07 -3.53 6.56
N LYS A 566 -0.04 -2.77 6.55
CA LYS A 566 -1.36 -3.30 6.16
C LYS A 566 -1.36 -3.67 4.67
N TYR A 567 -0.84 -2.81 3.81
CA TYR A 567 -0.69 -3.14 2.38
C TYR A 567 0.28 -4.30 2.15
N GLY A 568 1.39 -4.34 2.90
CA GLY A 568 2.37 -5.42 2.89
C GLY A 568 1.78 -6.77 3.27
N ARG A 569 0.92 -6.80 4.28
CA ARG A 569 0.25 -8.04 4.72
C ARG A 569 -0.69 -8.60 3.66
N VAL A 570 -1.35 -7.77 2.84
CA VAL A 570 -2.13 -8.27 1.69
C VAL A 570 -1.21 -9.03 0.72
N MET A 571 -0.04 -8.47 0.41
CA MET A 571 0.94 -9.11 -0.48
C MET A 571 1.44 -10.42 0.11
N GLU A 572 1.75 -10.43 1.40
CA GLU A 572 2.18 -11.62 2.13
C GLU A 572 1.10 -12.72 2.12
N ILE A 573 -0.15 -12.38 2.40
CA ILE A 573 -1.28 -13.34 2.36
C ILE A 573 -1.44 -13.94 0.97
N LEU A 574 -1.35 -13.14 -0.10
CA LEU A 574 -1.43 -13.65 -1.47
C LEU A 574 -0.23 -14.55 -1.82
N ALA A 575 0.96 -14.22 -1.34
CA ALA A 575 2.14 -15.06 -1.52
C ALA A 575 2.03 -16.39 -0.76
N LEU A 576 1.53 -16.36 0.49
CA LEU A 576 1.23 -17.55 1.30
C LEU A 576 0.15 -18.42 0.66
N ALA A 577 -0.91 -17.81 0.14
CA ALA A 577 -1.96 -18.51 -0.60
C ALA A 577 -1.38 -19.26 -1.82
N ARG A 578 -0.44 -18.65 -2.56
CA ARG A 578 0.25 -19.31 -3.68
C ARG A 578 1.16 -20.44 -3.22
N SER A 579 1.97 -20.23 -2.18
CA SER A 579 2.92 -21.24 -1.69
C SER A 579 2.20 -22.46 -1.11
N SER A 580 1.04 -22.24 -0.47
CA SER A 580 0.19 -23.30 0.08
C SER A 580 -0.29 -24.31 -0.97
N GLN A 581 -0.18 -24.01 -2.27
CA GLN A 581 -0.52 -24.93 -3.36
C GLN A 581 0.50 -26.05 -3.57
N ARG A 582 1.74 -25.92 -3.07
CA ARG A 582 2.76 -26.96 -3.22
C ARG A 582 2.29 -28.26 -2.57
N GLN A 583 2.50 -29.39 -3.25
CA GLN A 583 2.37 -30.72 -2.68
C GLN A 583 3.74 -31.18 -2.21
N MET A 584 3.79 -31.82 -1.05
CA MET A 584 4.98 -32.54 -0.60
C MET A 584 5.24 -33.70 -1.56
N THR A 585 6.51 -33.87 -1.92
CA THR A 585 6.99 -35.05 -2.63
C THR A 585 6.94 -36.27 -1.71
N ASP A 586 6.90 -37.48 -2.27
CA ASP A 586 6.93 -38.72 -1.48
C ASP A 586 8.18 -38.81 -0.59
N LYS A 587 9.29 -38.22 -1.05
CA LYS A 587 10.54 -38.10 -0.27
C LYS A 587 10.36 -37.21 0.96
N GLU A 588 9.85 -35.99 0.78
CA GLU A 588 9.58 -35.05 1.89
C GLU A 588 8.56 -35.64 2.87
N ARG A 589 7.55 -36.37 2.36
CA ARG A 589 6.56 -37.07 3.21
C ARG A 589 7.20 -38.16 4.05
N LYS A 590 8.10 -38.96 3.47
CA LYS A 590 8.83 -39.98 4.22
C LYS A 590 9.76 -39.37 5.27
N GLU A 591 10.50 -38.33 4.92
CA GLU A 591 11.36 -37.59 5.87
C GLU A 591 10.55 -37.00 7.03
N THR A 592 9.36 -36.46 6.75
CA THR A 592 8.44 -35.97 7.78
C THR A 592 7.96 -37.10 8.68
N GLN A 593 7.56 -38.25 8.12
CA GLN A 593 7.16 -39.43 8.91
C GLN A 593 8.29 -39.94 9.80
N ASP A 594 9.52 -40.00 9.31
CA ASP A 594 10.69 -40.42 10.08
C ASP A 594 10.98 -39.42 11.21
N THR A 595 10.89 -38.12 10.93
CA THR A 595 11.00 -37.06 11.94
C THR A 595 9.92 -37.18 13.03
N ILE A 596 8.68 -37.46 12.66
CA ILE A 596 7.58 -37.68 13.63
C ILE A 596 7.89 -38.89 14.52
N LYS A 597 8.40 -40.00 13.95
CA LYS A 597 8.76 -41.19 14.75
C LYS A 597 9.86 -40.86 15.76
N GLU A 598 10.91 -40.18 15.33
CA GLU A 598 12.01 -39.76 16.22
C GLU A 598 11.50 -38.86 17.34
N LEU A 599 10.64 -37.89 17.00
CA LEU A 599 10.04 -36.96 17.93
C LEU A 599 9.14 -37.67 18.96
N VAL A 600 8.25 -38.57 18.54
CA VAL A 600 7.39 -39.34 19.45
C VAL A 600 8.24 -40.23 20.36
N LYS A 601 9.27 -40.87 19.82
CA LYS A 601 10.21 -41.67 20.59
C LYS A 601 10.96 -40.82 21.62
N ALA A 602 11.39 -39.62 21.25
CA ALA A 602 12.06 -38.69 22.16
C ALA A 602 11.12 -38.17 23.27
N LEU A 603 9.85 -37.89 22.95
CA LEU A 603 8.89 -37.32 23.89
C LEU A 603 8.22 -38.36 24.81
N THR A 604 8.03 -39.58 24.33
CA THR A 604 7.23 -40.61 25.04
C THR A 604 8.04 -41.85 25.42
N GLY A 605 9.24 -42.03 24.86
CA GLY A 605 10.02 -43.25 25.00
C GLY A 605 9.45 -44.45 24.23
N GLN A 606 8.35 -44.29 23.50
CA GLN A 606 7.66 -45.37 22.79
C GLN A 606 8.06 -45.39 21.31
N ASP A 607 8.29 -46.58 20.78
CA ASP A 607 8.44 -46.80 19.34
C ASP A 607 7.06 -47.04 18.74
N VAL A 608 6.61 -46.13 17.86
CA VAL A 608 5.23 -46.13 17.35
C VAL A 608 5.19 -46.36 15.85
N THR A 609 4.22 -47.16 15.42
CA THR A 609 3.90 -47.28 13.99
C THR A 609 2.97 -46.14 13.60
N LEU A 610 3.44 -45.26 12.70
CA LEU A 610 2.64 -44.15 12.18
C LEU A 610 1.64 -44.65 11.14
N LYS A 611 0.46 -44.02 11.10
CA LYS A 611 -0.49 -44.20 9.99
C LYS A 611 0.11 -43.65 8.69
N GLY A 612 -0.32 -44.18 7.55
CA GLY A 612 0.22 -43.81 6.23
C GLY A 612 0.06 -42.32 5.87
N ASP A 613 -0.90 -41.63 6.49
CA ASP A 613 -1.19 -40.20 6.34
C ASP A 613 -0.49 -39.32 7.41
N ALA A 614 0.32 -39.89 8.31
CA ALA A 614 0.97 -39.13 9.37
C ALA A 614 1.90 -38.03 8.86
N GLY A 615 2.48 -38.20 7.66
CA GLY A 615 3.32 -37.19 7.02
C GLY A 615 2.55 -35.96 6.53
N ASP A 616 1.22 -36.02 6.49
CA ASP A 616 0.36 -34.90 6.10
C ASP A 616 -0.23 -34.17 7.32
N GLN A 617 0.11 -34.60 8.54
CA GLN A 617 -0.36 -33.98 9.78
C GLN A 617 0.44 -32.71 10.08
N ASP A 618 -0.25 -31.63 10.46
CA ASP A 618 0.39 -30.42 10.96
C ASP A 618 0.87 -30.61 12.40
N ILE A 619 2.11 -31.10 12.52
CA ILE A 619 2.79 -31.32 13.80
C ILE A 619 2.89 -30.02 14.60
N THR A 620 3.14 -28.89 13.92
CA THR A 620 3.29 -27.59 14.58
C THR A 620 1.99 -27.16 15.25
N GLY A 621 0.85 -27.25 14.54
CA GLY A 621 -0.46 -26.99 15.11
C GLY A 621 -0.82 -27.92 16.27
N LEU A 622 -0.46 -29.21 16.18
CA LEU A 622 -0.63 -30.17 17.29
C LEU A 622 0.19 -29.77 18.52
N PHE A 623 1.45 -29.37 18.35
CA PHE A 623 2.27 -28.86 19.45
C PHE A 623 1.65 -27.62 20.08
N ILE A 624 1.24 -26.65 19.26
CA ILE A 624 0.62 -25.42 19.75
C ILE A 624 -0.65 -25.75 20.57
N LYS A 625 -1.48 -26.68 20.12
CA LYS A 625 -2.66 -27.16 20.85
C LYS A 625 -2.35 -27.73 22.23
N MET A 626 -1.18 -28.35 22.42
CA MET A 626 -0.76 -28.93 23.68
C MET A 626 -0.23 -27.90 24.68
N LEU A 627 0.21 -26.73 24.21
CA LEU A 627 0.74 -25.66 25.05
C LEU A 627 -0.38 -24.96 25.81
N ALA A 628 -0.09 -24.60 27.06
CA ALA A 628 -0.93 -23.75 27.88
C ALA A 628 -0.56 -22.27 27.69
N ILE A 629 -1.56 -21.40 27.84
CA ILE A 629 -1.33 -19.96 28.05
C ILE A 629 -0.75 -19.80 29.46
N GLU A 630 0.56 -19.60 29.56
CA GLU A 630 1.24 -19.46 30.86
C GLU A 630 1.13 -18.03 31.39
N ALA A 631 1.09 -17.05 30.48
CA ALA A 631 0.97 -15.65 30.84
C ALA A 631 0.21 -14.87 29.76
N VAL A 632 -0.45 -13.81 30.21
CA VAL A 632 -0.99 -12.74 29.37
C VAL A 632 -0.40 -11.43 29.87
N SER A 633 0.10 -10.61 28.95
CA SER A 633 0.52 -9.24 29.25
C SER A 633 -0.31 -8.24 28.45
N GLY A 634 -0.72 -7.16 29.11
CA GLY A 634 -1.25 -5.97 28.48
C GLY A 634 -0.15 -4.93 28.30
N THR A 635 -0.10 -4.28 27.16
CA THR A 635 0.87 -3.19 26.93
C THR A 635 0.22 -2.01 26.24
N GLU A 636 0.66 -0.80 26.59
CA GLU A 636 0.38 0.39 25.81
C GLU A 636 1.15 0.30 24.49
N GLU A 637 0.42 0.20 23.38
CA GLU A 637 0.99 0.08 22.04
C GLU A 637 1.09 1.44 21.38
N ALA A 638 2.28 1.79 20.89
CA ALA A 638 2.48 3.05 20.19
C ALA A 638 1.64 3.12 18.90
N THR A 639 1.08 4.31 18.64
CA THR A 639 0.45 4.64 17.36
C THR A 639 1.23 5.75 16.66
N ASN A 640 0.95 5.95 15.38
CA ASN A 640 1.50 7.04 14.55
C ASN A 640 1.26 8.45 15.12
N ALA A 641 0.25 8.63 15.97
CA ALA A 641 -0.08 9.93 16.54
C ALA A 641 0.63 10.23 17.88
N GLY A 642 1.52 9.35 18.35
CA GLY A 642 2.18 9.48 19.65
C GLY A 642 1.24 9.27 20.86
N ILE A 643 0.02 8.81 20.61
CA ILE A 643 -0.96 8.44 21.63
C ILE A 643 -1.04 6.91 21.66
N PRO A 644 -0.84 6.25 22.81
CA PRO A 644 -0.87 4.80 22.86
C PRO A 644 -2.30 4.26 22.76
N SER A 645 -2.43 3.06 22.20
CA SER A 645 -3.59 2.19 22.33
C SER A 645 -3.26 1.00 23.23
N ALA A 646 -4.09 -0.05 23.25
CA ALA A 646 -3.83 -1.28 24.00
C ALA A 646 -3.48 -2.46 23.07
N ALA A 647 -2.55 -3.30 23.55
CA ALA A 647 -2.25 -4.60 22.97
C ALA A 647 -2.28 -5.69 24.05
N ALA A 648 -2.74 -6.88 23.67
CA ALA A 648 -2.70 -8.10 24.47
C ALA A 648 -1.67 -9.05 23.88
N SER A 649 -0.99 -9.80 24.74
CA SER A 649 0.02 -10.77 24.34
C SER A 649 -0.09 -12.04 25.15
N LEU A 650 -0.31 -13.14 24.46
CA LEU A 650 -0.43 -14.49 25.04
C LEU A 650 0.92 -15.19 24.88
N PHE A 651 1.46 -15.68 25.99
CA PHE A 651 2.71 -16.44 26.02
C PHE A 651 2.38 -17.91 26.24
N LEU A 652 2.78 -18.73 25.28
CA LEU A 652 2.53 -20.17 25.30
C LEU A 652 3.75 -20.95 25.79
N GLY A 653 3.51 -21.84 26.74
CA GLY A 653 4.54 -22.69 27.33
C GLY A 653 5.53 -21.93 28.23
N LYS A 654 6.22 -22.68 29.11
CA LYS A 654 7.04 -22.12 30.20
C LYS A 654 8.25 -21.29 29.74
N SER A 655 8.68 -21.47 28.50
CA SER A 655 9.79 -20.69 27.92
C SER A 655 9.36 -19.29 27.48
N GLY A 656 8.06 -19.05 27.29
CA GLY A 656 7.53 -17.79 26.77
C GLY A 656 7.96 -17.44 25.35
N ILE A 657 8.59 -18.38 24.62
CA ILE A 657 9.14 -18.14 23.28
C ILE A 657 8.02 -17.97 22.24
N ILE A 658 6.96 -18.77 22.35
CA ILE A 658 5.82 -18.70 21.43
C ILE A 658 4.86 -17.66 21.98
N ARG A 659 4.68 -16.57 21.21
CA ARG A 659 3.83 -15.45 21.60
C ARG A 659 2.90 -15.06 20.45
N PHE A 660 1.63 -14.83 20.79
CA PHE A 660 0.67 -14.21 19.89
C PHE A 660 0.23 -12.87 20.44
N LYS A 661 0.30 -11.83 19.62
CA LYS A 661 -0.05 -10.46 19.97
C LYS A 661 -1.27 -10.03 19.19
N GLY A 662 -2.13 -9.21 19.79
CA GLY A 662 -3.17 -8.46 19.11
C GLY A 662 -3.13 -7.01 19.58
N SER A 663 -3.16 -6.06 18.65
CA SER A 663 -3.14 -4.62 18.97
C SER A 663 -4.32 -3.92 18.32
N THR A 664 -4.85 -2.89 18.98
CA THR A 664 -6.04 -2.20 18.51
C THR A 664 -5.74 -0.78 18.07
N PRO A 665 -6.37 -0.26 17.02
CA PRO A 665 -6.34 1.16 16.71
C PRO A 665 -7.19 1.94 17.72
N LEU A 666 -6.85 3.22 17.89
CA LEU A 666 -7.54 4.11 18.83
C LEU A 666 -8.51 5.03 18.08
N GLY A 667 -9.80 4.93 18.40
CA GLY A 667 -10.82 5.93 18.11
C GLY A 667 -10.89 6.99 19.21
N THR A 668 -10.94 8.28 18.85
CA THR A 668 -11.04 9.39 19.83
C THR A 668 -12.41 10.04 19.88
N SER A 669 -13.27 9.79 18.89
CA SER A 669 -14.71 9.99 18.96
C SER A 669 -15.35 8.61 19.15
N ALA A 670 -16.36 8.53 20.01
CA ALA A 670 -17.32 7.45 19.98
C ALA A 670 -18.67 8.14 19.77
N GLY A 671 -19.32 7.87 18.65
CA GLY A 671 -20.73 8.20 18.48
C GLY A 671 -21.58 7.51 19.56
N GLU A 672 -22.87 7.83 19.63
CA GLU A 672 -23.76 7.28 20.67
C GLU A 672 -23.76 5.73 20.70
N ASP A 673 -23.55 5.10 19.54
CA ASP A 673 -23.62 3.66 19.31
C ASP A 673 -22.26 2.93 19.11
N GLU A 674 -21.14 3.65 18.97
CA GLU A 674 -19.80 3.05 18.72
C GLU A 674 -19.19 2.52 20.01
N ALA A 675 -18.60 1.31 20.00
CA ALA A 675 -17.89 0.74 21.15
C ALA A 675 -16.87 1.70 21.81
N ILE A 676 -16.88 1.77 23.14
CA ILE A 676 -16.12 2.77 23.91
C ILE A 676 -14.65 2.37 23.99
N HIS A 677 -13.78 3.25 23.51
CA HIS A 677 -12.35 3.19 23.78
C HIS A 677 -12.10 3.65 25.22
N TYR A 678 -11.55 2.76 26.04
CA TYR A 678 -11.31 3.07 27.44
C TYR A 678 -9.98 3.79 27.57
N VAL A 679 -10.07 5.09 27.87
CA VAL A 679 -8.93 6.01 27.97
C VAL A 679 -8.81 6.60 29.38
N ASP A 680 -7.61 7.02 29.75
CA ASP A 680 -7.22 7.48 31.09
C ASP A 680 -8.03 8.68 31.61
N SER A 681 -8.68 9.44 30.72
CA SER A 681 -9.59 10.53 31.10
C SER A 681 -10.97 10.06 31.59
N ILE A 682 -11.35 8.82 31.29
CA ILE A 682 -12.57 8.19 31.79
C ILE A 682 -12.29 7.70 33.21
N ILE A 683 -13.06 8.20 34.16
CA ILE A 683 -12.88 7.91 35.59
C ILE A 683 -14.11 7.19 36.11
N GLU A 684 -13.91 6.03 36.72
CA GLU A 684 -15.01 5.30 37.32
C GLU A 684 -15.54 5.94 38.60
N ALA A 685 -16.81 5.66 38.89
CA ALA A 685 -17.40 5.98 40.18
C ALA A 685 -16.58 5.34 41.32
N SER A 686 -15.98 6.18 42.14
CA SER A 686 -15.13 5.81 43.28
C SER A 686 -15.44 6.66 44.51
N GLU A 687 -14.91 6.27 45.67
CA GLU A 687 -14.95 7.10 46.89
C GLU A 687 -14.44 8.52 46.62
N THR A 688 -13.40 8.67 45.79
CA THR A 688 -12.82 9.97 45.43
C THR A 688 -13.79 10.82 44.62
N THR A 689 -14.48 10.24 43.62
CA THR A 689 -15.51 10.97 42.85
C THR A 689 -16.70 11.39 43.70
N LYS A 690 -17.04 10.60 44.74
CA LYS A 690 -18.10 10.92 45.70
C LYS A 690 -17.68 11.98 46.72
N LYS A 691 -16.41 11.98 47.13
CA LYS A 691 -15.82 12.92 48.09
C LYS A 691 -15.61 14.32 47.51
N TYR A 692 -15.34 14.43 46.21
CA TYR A 692 -15.07 15.70 45.52
C TYR A 692 -15.98 15.91 44.28
N PRO A 693 -17.32 15.86 44.43
CA PRO A 693 -18.25 15.90 43.29
C PRO A 693 -18.19 17.22 42.51
N ASP A 694 -17.71 18.29 43.15
CA ASP A 694 -17.47 19.60 42.55
C ASP A 694 -16.37 19.58 41.47
N MET A 695 -15.44 18.61 41.52
CA MET A 695 -14.32 18.50 40.58
C MET A 695 -14.61 17.65 39.34
N PHE A 696 -15.69 16.87 39.37
CA PHE A 696 -16.00 15.91 38.31
C PHE A 696 -17.30 16.29 37.58
N LYS A 697 -17.33 16.01 36.28
CA LYS A 697 -18.53 16.01 35.45
C LYS A 697 -18.93 14.55 35.21
N ASN A 698 -20.17 14.21 35.55
CA ASN A 698 -20.78 12.94 35.14
C ASN A 698 -21.08 13.01 33.64
N VAL A 699 -20.67 11.97 32.89
CA VAL A 699 -20.82 11.89 31.43
C VAL A 699 -22.15 11.23 31.02
N GLY A 700 -22.88 10.63 31.97
CA GLY A 700 -24.19 10.01 31.74
C GLY A 700 -24.17 8.49 31.53
N ASP A 701 -22.98 7.91 31.38
CA ASP A 701 -22.73 6.46 31.18
C ASP A 701 -22.21 5.75 32.45
N GLY A 702 -22.32 6.42 33.60
CA GLY A 702 -21.77 5.95 34.88
C GLY A 702 -20.29 6.30 35.08
N THR A 703 -19.66 7.00 34.13
CA THR A 703 -18.29 7.49 34.23
C THR A 703 -18.23 9.00 34.49
N PHE A 704 -17.06 9.44 34.95
CA PHE A 704 -16.76 10.80 35.32
C PHE A 704 -15.55 11.29 34.52
N ARG A 705 -15.47 12.61 34.32
CA ARG A 705 -14.26 13.29 33.84
C ARG A 705 -13.99 14.49 34.74
N PHE A 706 -12.74 14.89 34.89
CA PHE A 706 -12.45 16.18 35.52
C PHE A 706 -13.12 17.31 34.74
N LYS A 707 -13.73 18.28 35.44
CA LYS A 707 -14.26 19.47 34.78
C LYS A 707 -13.12 20.28 34.16
N LYS A 708 -13.41 21.01 33.08
CA LYS A 708 -12.38 21.74 32.32
C LYS A 708 -11.70 22.83 33.15
N GLU A 709 -12.39 23.36 34.16
CA GLU A 709 -11.92 24.47 34.99
C GLU A 709 -10.98 24.03 36.12
N VAL A 710 -10.98 22.74 36.48
CA VAL A 710 -10.11 22.19 37.53
C VAL A 710 -8.65 22.33 37.09
N LYS A 711 -7.80 22.83 37.98
CA LYS A 711 -6.35 22.99 37.78
C LYS A 711 -5.58 22.11 38.76
N VAL A 712 -4.29 21.89 38.46
CA VAL A 712 -3.40 21.11 39.34
C VAL A 712 -3.27 21.69 40.75
N ALA A 713 -3.43 23.01 40.90
CA ALA A 713 -3.42 23.68 42.20
C ALA A 713 -4.63 23.25 43.06
N ASP A 714 -5.81 23.12 42.46
CA ASP A 714 -7.03 22.70 43.14
C ASP A 714 -6.89 21.25 43.65
N ILE A 715 -6.24 20.40 42.87
CA ILE A 715 -5.94 19.00 43.24
C ILE A 715 -4.93 18.96 44.41
N LYS A 716 -3.82 19.69 44.29
CA LYS A 716 -2.78 19.75 45.34
C LYS A 716 -3.34 20.30 46.66
N ALA A 717 -4.24 21.28 46.60
CA ALA A 717 -4.86 21.88 47.79
C ALA A 717 -5.69 20.88 48.61
N LYS A 718 -6.20 19.79 48.00
CA LYS A 718 -6.94 18.76 48.73
C LYS A 718 -6.05 17.79 49.51
N ASN A 719 -4.74 17.75 49.22
CA ASN A 719 -3.76 16.85 49.83
C ASN A 719 -4.25 15.38 49.90
N ASP A 720 -4.89 14.91 48.83
CA ASP A 720 -5.44 13.56 48.71
C ASP A 720 -4.66 12.79 47.63
N GLU A 721 -4.01 11.70 48.03
CA GLU A 721 -3.15 10.91 47.14
C GLU A 721 -3.95 10.22 46.03
N LYS A 722 -5.16 9.72 46.34
CA LYS A 722 -6.02 9.05 45.35
C LYS A 722 -6.49 10.05 44.29
N LEU A 723 -6.92 11.24 44.71
CA LEU A 723 -7.29 12.32 43.80
C LEU A 723 -6.10 12.77 42.93
N THR A 724 -4.92 12.89 43.53
CA THR A 724 -3.69 13.26 42.83
C THR A 724 -3.29 12.20 41.79
N ALA A 725 -3.44 10.92 42.11
CA ALA A 725 -3.18 9.82 41.19
C ALA A 725 -4.16 9.82 40.01
N LEU A 726 -5.47 9.96 40.27
CA LEU A 726 -6.48 10.10 39.23
C LEU A 726 -6.20 11.30 38.31
N TRP A 727 -5.83 12.44 38.88
CA TRP A 727 -5.46 13.62 38.10
C TRP A 727 -4.26 13.34 37.21
N LYS A 728 -3.15 12.82 37.76
CA LYS A 728 -1.94 12.51 36.99
C LYS A 728 -2.23 11.57 35.82
N LYS A 729 -3.00 10.51 36.08
CA LYS A 729 -3.41 9.54 35.06
C LYS A 729 -4.25 10.19 33.96
N SER A 730 -5.30 10.93 34.32
CA SER A 730 -6.21 11.61 33.38
C SER A 730 -5.55 12.67 32.50
N ARG A 731 -4.29 13.03 32.77
CA ARG A 731 -3.50 13.99 31.99
C ARG A 731 -2.42 13.32 31.12
N ARG A 732 -2.19 12.01 31.25
CA ARG A 732 -1.27 11.30 30.35
C ARG A 732 -1.80 11.33 28.92
N TYR A 733 -0.96 11.69 27.96
CA TYR A 733 -1.30 11.78 26.53
C TYR A 733 -2.58 12.60 26.27
N ASP A 734 -2.71 13.77 26.91
CA ASP A 734 -3.93 14.61 26.86
C ASP A 734 -5.21 13.87 27.31
N GLY A 735 -5.07 12.91 28.22
CA GLY A 735 -6.15 12.08 28.74
C GLY A 735 -6.54 10.90 27.85
N LYS A 736 -5.72 10.60 26.84
CA LYS A 736 -5.94 9.51 25.86
C LYS A 736 -5.05 8.29 26.09
N GLY A 737 -4.27 8.23 27.18
CA GLY A 737 -3.57 7.01 27.56
C GLY A 737 -4.54 5.85 27.84
N CYS A 738 -4.05 4.62 27.88
CA CYS A 738 -4.89 3.41 27.95
C CYS A 738 -4.55 2.50 29.14
N MET A 739 -4.13 3.05 30.29
CA MET A 739 -3.68 2.23 31.42
C MET A 739 -4.77 1.33 31.98
N ASP A 740 -6.02 1.80 32.01
CA ASP A 740 -7.15 0.97 32.47
C ASP A 740 -7.41 -0.20 31.54
N ALA A 741 -7.41 0.03 30.23
CA ALA A 741 -7.56 -1.05 29.26
C ALA A 741 -6.45 -2.11 29.43
N VAL A 742 -5.20 -1.67 29.64
CA VAL A 742 -4.08 -2.56 29.96
C VAL A 742 -4.33 -3.32 31.27
N SER A 743 -4.79 -2.64 32.32
CA SER A 743 -5.12 -3.26 33.59
C SER A 743 -6.27 -4.26 33.48
N HIS A 744 -7.27 -4.00 32.62
CA HIS A 744 -8.36 -4.94 32.36
C HIS A 744 -7.89 -6.18 31.61
N ILE A 745 -6.95 -6.04 30.67
CA ILE A 745 -6.30 -7.19 30.01
C ILE A 745 -5.66 -8.09 31.06
N GLU A 746 -4.84 -7.54 31.96
CA GLU A 746 -4.06 -8.31 32.94
C GLU A 746 -4.87 -8.78 34.15
N GLY A 747 -5.80 -7.95 34.62
CA GLY A 747 -6.52 -8.13 35.87
C GLY A 747 -7.86 -8.84 35.73
N VAL A 748 -8.50 -8.77 34.56
CA VAL A 748 -9.83 -9.35 34.31
C VAL A 748 -9.75 -10.41 33.21
N LEU A 749 -9.39 -10.01 32.00
CA LEU A 749 -9.45 -10.89 30.83
C LEU A 749 -8.45 -12.06 30.95
N ALA A 750 -7.22 -11.80 31.38
CA ALA A 750 -6.17 -12.81 31.52
C ALA A 750 -6.59 -14.00 32.41
N LYS A 751 -7.30 -13.73 33.51
CA LYS A 751 -7.72 -14.75 34.48
C LYS A 751 -8.60 -15.84 33.86
N ALA A 752 -9.35 -15.50 32.81
CA ALA A 752 -10.21 -16.46 32.13
C ALA A 752 -9.39 -17.48 31.34
N PHE A 753 -8.23 -17.10 30.78
CA PHE A 753 -7.50 -17.91 29.81
C PHE A 753 -6.18 -18.51 30.31
N ILE A 754 -5.55 -17.91 31.33
CA ILE A 754 -4.30 -18.45 31.91
C ILE A 754 -4.51 -19.88 32.42
N GLY A 755 -3.55 -20.75 32.13
CA GLY A 755 -3.56 -22.17 32.48
C GLY A 755 -4.32 -23.06 31.51
N ARG A 756 -5.13 -22.49 30.59
CA ARG A 756 -5.82 -23.29 29.56
C ARG A 756 -4.86 -23.68 28.45
N LYS A 757 -4.96 -24.92 28.00
CA LYS A 757 -4.31 -25.37 26.76
C LYS A 757 -4.99 -24.73 25.57
N VAL A 758 -4.24 -24.45 24.50
CA VAL A 758 -4.82 -23.91 23.27
C VAL A 758 -5.92 -24.83 22.72
N GLY A 759 -5.74 -26.15 22.79
CA GLY A 759 -6.78 -27.13 22.42
C GLY A 759 -8.05 -27.10 23.29
N GLN A 760 -8.03 -26.42 24.44
CA GLN A 760 -9.17 -26.25 25.36
C GLN A 760 -9.85 -24.88 25.19
N LEU A 761 -9.33 -23.98 24.36
CA LEU A 761 -9.95 -22.68 24.09
C LEU A 761 -11.24 -22.78 23.27
N GLY A 762 -11.48 -23.91 22.60
CA GLY A 762 -12.62 -24.09 21.71
C GLY A 762 -12.44 -23.32 20.40
N THR A 763 -13.54 -22.78 19.88
CA THR A 763 -13.56 -21.93 18.69
C THR A 763 -13.33 -20.46 19.03
N LEU A 764 -13.04 -19.62 18.04
CA LEU A 764 -12.96 -18.17 18.26
C LEU A 764 -14.30 -17.58 18.74
N LEU A 765 -15.44 -18.18 18.34
CA LEU A 765 -16.74 -17.81 18.87
C LEU A 765 -16.83 -18.07 20.38
N ASP A 766 -16.32 -19.20 20.86
CA ASP A 766 -16.35 -19.53 22.30
C ASP A 766 -15.49 -18.53 23.09
N ALA A 767 -14.31 -18.20 22.58
CA ALA A 767 -13.42 -17.20 23.16
C ALA A 767 -14.06 -15.80 23.20
N ASP A 768 -14.62 -15.33 22.07
CA ASP A 768 -15.28 -14.02 22.00
C ASP A 768 -16.53 -13.96 22.89
N ARG A 769 -17.31 -15.04 22.97
CA ARG A 769 -18.45 -15.15 23.90
C ARG A 769 -18.01 -15.03 25.35
N GLU A 770 -16.89 -15.62 25.72
CA GLU A 770 -16.33 -15.51 27.07
C GLU A 770 -15.88 -14.08 27.36
N LEU A 771 -15.22 -13.41 26.41
CA LEU A 771 -14.85 -11.99 26.55
C LEU A 771 -16.08 -11.08 26.75
N LEU A 772 -17.13 -11.26 25.95
CA LEU A 772 -18.37 -10.49 26.07
C LEU A 772 -19.15 -10.85 27.34
N GLY A 773 -19.07 -12.11 27.78
CA GLY A 773 -19.62 -12.55 29.07
C GLY A 773 -18.94 -11.87 30.26
N LEU A 774 -17.62 -11.67 30.21
CA LEU A 774 -16.88 -10.91 31.21
C LEU A 774 -17.28 -9.44 31.23
N GLU A 775 -17.44 -8.80 30.06
CA GLU A 775 -17.96 -7.43 29.95
C GLU A 775 -19.34 -7.29 30.61
N LEU A 776 -20.27 -8.21 30.29
CA LEU A 776 -21.60 -8.20 30.89
C LEU A 776 -21.57 -8.48 32.40
N GLY A 777 -20.76 -9.44 32.83
CA GLY A 777 -20.59 -9.79 34.24
C GLY A 777 -20.10 -8.60 35.06
N GLU A 778 -19.10 -7.88 34.57
CA GLU A 778 -18.57 -6.68 35.21
C GLU A 778 -19.58 -5.53 35.18
N ALA A 779 -20.32 -5.35 34.07
CA ALA A 779 -21.40 -4.36 34.00
C ALA A 779 -22.51 -4.61 35.05
N ILE A 780 -22.88 -5.88 35.27
CA ILE A 780 -23.84 -6.28 36.31
C ILE A 780 -23.25 -6.05 37.70
N ARG A 781 -21.99 -6.47 37.93
CA ARG A 781 -21.29 -6.30 39.22
C ARG A 781 -21.19 -4.84 39.64
N MET A 782 -20.98 -3.94 38.68
CA MET A 782 -20.91 -2.50 38.89
C MET A 782 -22.28 -1.82 38.96
N GLY A 783 -23.38 -2.57 38.77
CA GLY A 783 -24.74 -2.02 38.78
C GLY A 783 -25.07 -1.13 37.58
N ARG A 784 -24.30 -1.22 36.48
CA ARG A 784 -24.58 -0.47 35.24
C ARG A 784 -25.77 -1.05 34.47
N ILE A 785 -26.01 -2.36 34.61
CA ILE A 785 -27.17 -3.05 34.05
C ILE A 785 -27.75 -4.05 35.06
N PRO A 786 -29.08 -4.11 35.24
CA PRO A 786 -29.71 -5.13 36.07
C PRO A 786 -29.48 -6.56 35.55
N GLN A 787 -29.38 -7.53 36.45
CA GLN A 787 -29.19 -8.94 36.09
C GLN A 787 -30.38 -9.50 35.27
N ASP A 788 -31.59 -9.01 35.52
CA ASP A 788 -32.84 -9.35 34.86
C ASP A 788 -33.14 -8.47 33.63
N ALA A 789 -32.18 -7.64 33.20
CA ALA A 789 -32.36 -6.79 32.03
C ALA A 789 -32.75 -7.60 30.77
N PRO A 790 -33.64 -7.07 29.91
CA PRO A 790 -34.01 -7.71 28.65
C PRO A 790 -32.80 -8.05 27.78
N LYS A 791 -32.94 -9.11 26.98
CA LYS A 791 -31.88 -9.62 26.09
C LYS A 791 -31.20 -8.51 25.27
N GLU A 792 -31.97 -7.68 24.58
CA GLU A 792 -31.42 -6.59 23.75
C GLU A 792 -30.67 -5.54 24.56
N LYS A 793 -31.08 -5.24 25.79
CA LYS A 793 -30.31 -4.32 26.66
C LYS A 793 -28.97 -4.92 27.06
N LYS A 794 -28.91 -6.23 27.32
CA LYS A 794 -27.66 -6.94 27.61
C LYS A 794 -26.74 -7.00 26.39
N ILE A 795 -27.30 -7.27 25.21
CA ILE A 795 -26.54 -7.21 23.94
C ILE A 795 -25.97 -5.82 23.74
N HIS A 796 -26.79 -4.79 23.87
CA HIS A 796 -26.34 -3.41 23.76
C HIS A 796 -25.20 -3.08 24.73
N ALA A 797 -25.30 -3.49 26.00
CA ALA A 797 -24.23 -3.30 26.97
C ALA A 797 -22.89 -3.95 26.52
N MET A 798 -22.96 -5.19 26.02
CA MET A 798 -21.79 -5.91 25.48
C MET A 798 -21.22 -5.27 24.19
N GLN A 799 -22.08 -4.70 23.34
CA GLN A 799 -21.65 -3.98 22.14
C GLN A 799 -20.96 -2.65 22.50
N ARG A 800 -21.45 -1.94 23.53
CA ARG A 800 -20.85 -0.67 23.96
C ARG A 800 -19.48 -0.85 24.60
N LYS A 801 -19.20 -1.98 25.26
CA LYS A 801 -17.90 -2.28 25.90
C LYS A 801 -17.48 -1.18 26.89
N SER A 802 -18.47 -0.64 27.60
CA SER A 802 -18.31 0.53 28.46
C SER A 802 -17.51 0.24 29.74
N VAL A 803 -17.32 -1.03 30.10
CA VAL A 803 -16.67 -1.43 31.35
C VAL A 803 -15.23 -1.84 31.13
N LEU A 804 -14.98 -2.89 30.36
CA LEU A 804 -13.62 -3.40 30.14
C LEU A 804 -12.89 -2.62 29.05
N GLY A 805 -13.63 -1.95 28.17
CA GLY A 805 -13.07 -1.17 27.10
C GLY A 805 -12.87 -1.99 25.84
N MET A 806 -13.19 -1.35 24.72
CA MET A 806 -13.07 -1.94 23.42
C MET A 806 -11.62 -2.29 23.05
N ASN A 807 -10.69 -1.39 23.30
CA ASN A 807 -9.26 -1.60 23.13
C ASN A 807 -8.71 -2.81 23.91
N ALA A 808 -9.26 -3.13 25.09
CA ALA A 808 -8.91 -4.36 25.84
C ALA A 808 -9.52 -5.62 25.19
N ILE A 809 -10.82 -5.60 24.89
CA ILE A 809 -11.54 -6.77 24.36
C ILE A 809 -11.02 -7.17 22.97
N LEU A 810 -10.87 -6.22 22.04
CA LEU A 810 -10.43 -6.54 20.68
C LEU A 810 -8.98 -6.98 20.62
N SER A 811 -8.10 -6.38 21.43
CA SER A 811 -6.69 -6.79 21.48
C SER A 811 -6.58 -8.25 21.93
N MET A 812 -7.38 -8.64 22.92
CA MET A 812 -7.48 -10.01 23.40
C MET A 812 -8.12 -10.94 22.37
N SER A 813 -9.22 -10.54 21.72
CA SER A 813 -9.88 -11.29 20.64
C SER A 813 -8.92 -11.58 19.48
N LEU A 814 -8.13 -10.59 19.05
CA LEU A 814 -7.10 -10.74 18.01
C LEU A 814 -6.00 -11.73 18.44
N ALA A 815 -5.49 -11.62 19.66
CA ALA A 815 -4.43 -12.47 20.15
C ALA A 815 -4.89 -13.93 20.35
N LEU A 816 -6.12 -14.13 20.84
CA LEU A 816 -6.77 -15.45 20.94
C LEU A 816 -7.05 -16.02 19.55
N GLY A 817 -7.57 -15.21 18.61
CA GLY A 817 -7.81 -15.62 17.23
C GLY A 817 -6.54 -16.13 16.54
N ARG A 818 -5.43 -15.42 16.68
CA ARG A 818 -4.12 -15.84 16.16
C ARG A 818 -3.62 -17.12 16.82
N THR A 819 -3.81 -17.25 18.13
CA THR A 819 -3.45 -18.45 18.89
C THR A 819 -4.24 -19.68 18.44
N ILE A 820 -5.56 -19.52 18.29
CA ILE A 820 -6.48 -20.57 17.85
C ILE A 820 -6.18 -20.96 16.39
N ALA A 821 -5.96 -19.98 15.51
CA ALA A 821 -5.60 -20.22 14.12
C ALA A 821 -4.30 -21.03 14.02
N ALA A 822 -3.27 -20.63 14.76
CA ALA A 822 -1.99 -21.33 14.78
C ALA A 822 -2.11 -22.76 15.32
N GLY A 823 -2.94 -22.99 16.35
CA GLY A 823 -3.27 -24.35 16.81
C GLY A 823 -4.00 -25.21 15.76
N GLN A 824 -4.54 -24.60 14.71
CA GLN A 824 -5.17 -25.28 13.58
C GLN A 824 -4.29 -25.35 12.34
N GLY A 825 -3.03 -24.88 12.39
CA GLY A 825 -2.16 -24.83 11.22
C GLY A 825 -2.57 -23.77 10.21
N LYS A 826 -3.24 -22.71 10.68
CA LYS A 826 -3.84 -21.68 9.85
C LYS A 826 -3.36 -20.30 10.26
N GLU A 827 -3.43 -19.38 9.31
CA GLU A 827 -3.34 -17.95 9.57
C GLU A 827 -4.71 -17.38 10.00
N LEU A 828 -4.70 -16.21 10.64
CA LEU A 828 -5.92 -15.57 11.14
C LEU A 828 -6.96 -15.35 10.03
N TRP A 829 -6.54 -14.94 8.83
CA TRP A 829 -7.44 -14.70 7.70
C TRP A 829 -8.18 -15.99 7.27
N GLN A 830 -7.56 -17.16 7.38
CA GLN A 830 -8.21 -18.44 7.06
C GLN A 830 -9.27 -18.79 8.11
N LEU A 831 -8.96 -18.56 9.39
CA LEU A 831 -9.92 -18.77 10.47
C LEU A 831 -11.14 -17.85 10.33
N ILE A 832 -10.95 -16.58 10.01
CA ILE A 832 -12.05 -15.63 9.75
C ILE A 832 -12.89 -16.09 8.56
N ARG A 833 -12.24 -16.49 7.45
CA ARG A 833 -12.92 -17.00 6.27
C ARG A 833 -13.79 -18.22 6.63
N GLU A 834 -13.27 -19.16 7.41
CA GLU A 834 -14.03 -20.34 7.84
C GLU A 834 -15.26 -20.00 8.70
N ILE A 835 -15.12 -19.06 9.64
CA ILE A 835 -16.26 -18.57 10.44
C ILE A 835 -17.34 -17.99 9.53
N SER A 836 -16.94 -17.19 8.54
CA SER A 836 -17.89 -16.60 7.58
C SER A 836 -18.56 -17.67 6.69
N SER A 837 -17.79 -18.63 6.17
CA SER A 837 -18.31 -19.75 5.37
C SER A 837 -19.29 -20.62 6.15
N ASP A 838 -18.94 -20.98 7.39
CA ASP A 838 -19.82 -21.76 8.26
C ASP A 838 -21.13 -21.02 8.56
N THR A 839 -21.03 -19.72 8.87
CA THR A 839 -22.20 -18.88 9.16
C THR A 839 -23.10 -18.74 7.93
N MET A 840 -22.54 -18.48 6.74
CA MET A 840 -23.29 -18.42 5.49
C MET A 840 -23.97 -19.76 5.16
N ALA A 841 -23.25 -20.88 5.31
CA ALA A 841 -23.79 -22.21 5.05
C ALA A 841 -24.97 -22.54 5.99
N LYS A 842 -24.83 -22.25 7.30
CA LYS A 842 -25.89 -22.40 8.29
C LYS A 842 -27.10 -21.51 7.96
N PHE A 843 -26.86 -20.26 7.59
CA PHE A 843 -27.91 -19.32 7.20
C PHE A 843 -28.69 -19.80 5.99
N ILE A 844 -27.99 -20.23 4.93
CA ILE A 844 -28.62 -20.77 3.71
C ILE A 844 -29.44 -22.01 4.04
N ALA A 845 -28.88 -22.97 4.78
CA ALA A 845 -29.59 -24.20 5.15
C ALA A 845 -30.89 -23.92 5.94
N ALA A 846 -30.88 -22.88 6.79
CA ALA A 846 -32.04 -22.49 7.57
C ALA A 846 -33.11 -21.70 6.77
N ASN A 847 -32.70 -20.90 5.78
CA ASN A 847 -33.58 -19.89 5.16
C ASN A 847 -33.85 -20.07 3.65
N ALA A 848 -33.15 -20.97 2.95
CA ALA A 848 -33.35 -21.14 1.51
C ALA A 848 -34.74 -21.67 1.13
N LYS A 849 -35.30 -21.13 0.05
CA LYS A 849 -36.54 -21.61 -0.59
C LYS A 849 -36.22 -22.68 -1.63
N GLY A 850 -36.78 -23.87 -1.48
CA GLY A 850 -36.60 -24.99 -2.43
C GLY A 850 -35.81 -26.16 -1.84
N GLU A 851 -35.01 -26.84 -2.67
CA GLU A 851 -34.22 -28.00 -2.25
C GLU A 851 -33.20 -27.59 -1.18
N LYS A 852 -33.41 -28.08 0.04
CA LYS A 852 -32.57 -27.77 1.19
C LYS A 852 -31.26 -28.54 1.08
N LYS A 853 -30.19 -27.84 0.72
CA LYS A 853 -28.83 -28.37 0.84
C LYS A 853 -28.44 -28.47 2.32
N THR A 854 -27.75 -29.54 2.67
CA THR A 854 -27.18 -29.68 4.01
C THR A 854 -26.03 -28.69 4.21
N VAL A 855 -25.72 -28.33 5.45
CA VAL A 855 -24.53 -27.50 5.77
C VAL A 855 -23.25 -28.16 5.25
N ALA A 856 -23.16 -29.49 5.29
CA ALA A 856 -22.01 -30.23 4.79
C ALA A 856 -21.82 -30.09 3.27
N ASP A 857 -22.92 -30.03 2.50
CA ASP A 857 -22.84 -29.84 1.06
C ASP A 857 -22.54 -28.38 0.67
N LEU A 858 -23.09 -27.43 1.43
CA LEU A 858 -22.81 -26.01 1.24
C LEU A 858 -21.34 -25.68 1.54
N LYS A 859 -20.72 -26.34 2.53
CA LYS A 859 -19.30 -26.17 2.86
C LYS A 859 -18.33 -26.71 1.79
N LYS A 860 -18.81 -27.53 0.86
CA LYS A 860 -18.01 -28.00 -0.29
C LYS A 860 -18.01 -26.98 -1.44
N MET A 861 -18.88 -25.97 -1.40
CA MET A 861 -18.92 -24.93 -2.41
C MET A 861 -17.71 -24.01 -2.26
N ASP A 862 -17.24 -23.48 -3.39
CA ASP A 862 -16.29 -22.38 -3.37
C ASP A 862 -16.86 -21.18 -2.59
N TYR A 863 -15.97 -20.44 -1.93
CA TYR A 863 -16.30 -19.25 -1.15
C TYR A 863 -17.12 -18.22 -1.93
N ASP A 864 -16.75 -17.91 -3.18
CA ASP A 864 -17.47 -16.90 -3.98
C ASP A 864 -18.87 -17.41 -4.35
N GLN A 865 -18.99 -18.69 -4.70
CA GLN A 865 -20.28 -19.33 -4.97
C GLN A 865 -21.18 -19.36 -3.73
N LEU A 866 -20.61 -19.67 -2.56
CA LEU A 866 -21.33 -19.68 -1.29
C LEU A 866 -21.81 -18.28 -0.92
N GLN A 867 -20.95 -17.27 -1.07
CA GLN A 867 -21.31 -15.88 -0.83
C GLN A 867 -22.42 -15.40 -1.79
N ALA A 868 -22.35 -15.73 -3.08
CA ALA A 868 -23.38 -15.37 -4.05
C ALA A 868 -24.73 -16.03 -3.70
N LEU A 869 -24.73 -17.30 -3.29
CA LEU A 869 -25.94 -17.98 -2.82
C LEU A 869 -26.48 -17.36 -1.52
N TYR A 870 -25.59 -17.03 -0.57
CA TYR A 870 -25.95 -16.33 0.66
C TYR A 870 -26.66 -15.01 0.36
N ARG A 871 -26.08 -14.16 -0.51
CA ARG A 871 -26.69 -12.87 -0.90
C ARG A 871 -28.09 -13.07 -1.49
N LYS A 872 -28.28 -14.10 -2.34
CA LYS A 872 -29.60 -14.43 -2.90
C LYS A 872 -30.62 -14.82 -1.82
N VAL A 873 -30.24 -15.72 -0.90
CA VAL A 873 -31.14 -16.17 0.18
C VAL A 873 -31.43 -15.04 1.17
N ALA A 874 -30.45 -14.19 1.47
CA ALA A 874 -30.62 -13.00 2.30
C ALA A 874 -31.61 -12.01 1.65
N ALA A 875 -31.46 -11.72 0.36
CA ALA A 875 -32.39 -10.88 -0.39
C ALA A 875 -33.82 -11.43 -0.38
N ASP A 876 -34.00 -12.75 -0.47
CA ASP A 876 -35.32 -13.38 -0.37
C ASP A 876 -35.91 -13.26 1.05
N ALA A 877 -35.09 -13.37 2.10
CA ALA A 877 -35.53 -13.18 3.49
C ALA A 877 -35.92 -11.72 3.78
N ILE A 878 -35.15 -10.75 3.25
CA ILE A 878 -35.45 -9.32 3.37
C ILE A 878 -36.79 -8.99 2.69
N LYS A 879 -37.06 -9.56 1.51
CA LYS A 879 -38.35 -9.39 0.80
C LYS A 879 -39.55 -9.95 1.59
N GLU A 880 -39.32 -10.89 2.50
CA GLU A 880 -40.35 -11.41 3.42
C GLU A 880 -40.55 -10.55 4.68
N GLY A 881 -39.81 -9.45 4.80
CA GLY A 881 -39.86 -8.58 5.97
C GLY A 881 -39.13 -9.14 7.20
N LYS A 882 -38.26 -10.15 7.03
CA LYS A 882 -37.45 -10.68 8.13
C LYS A 882 -36.28 -9.75 8.46
N THR A 883 -35.94 -9.66 9.74
CA THR A 883 -34.76 -8.93 10.21
C THR A 883 -33.49 -9.76 9.98
N LEU A 884 -32.60 -9.30 9.11
CA LEU A 884 -31.46 -10.10 8.67
C LEU A 884 -30.43 -10.30 9.80
N TYR A 885 -30.10 -9.26 10.55
CA TYR A 885 -29.10 -9.33 11.63
C TYR A 885 -29.54 -10.33 12.71
N GLU A 886 -30.84 -10.42 13.02
CA GLU A 886 -31.37 -11.38 14.00
C GLU A 886 -31.20 -12.82 13.51
N LEU A 887 -31.48 -13.08 12.23
CA LEU A 887 -31.27 -14.39 11.62
C LEU A 887 -29.78 -14.77 11.61
N LEU A 888 -28.89 -13.82 11.33
CA LEU A 888 -27.44 -14.04 11.37
C LEU A 888 -26.93 -14.31 12.78
N ARG A 889 -27.38 -13.53 13.78
CA ARG A 889 -27.08 -13.78 15.20
C ARG A 889 -27.55 -15.16 15.67
N ALA A 890 -28.60 -15.72 15.07
CA ALA A 890 -29.01 -17.10 15.36
C ALA A 890 -28.03 -18.15 14.81
N GLN A 891 -27.32 -17.87 13.71
CA GLN A 891 -26.33 -18.79 13.11
C GLN A 891 -24.93 -18.62 13.71
N LEU A 892 -24.60 -17.41 14.15
CA LEU A 892 -23.38 -17.05 14.84
C LEU A 892 -23.75 -16.37 16.18
N PRO A 893 -24.06 -17.15 17.23
CA PRO A 893 -24.58 -16.64 18.51
C PRO A 893 -23.47 -16.03 19.36
N VAL A 894 -23.05 -14.81 19.00
CA VAL A 894 -21.93 -14.09 19.63
C VAL A 894 -22.23 -13.63 21.05
N TYR A 895 -23.49 -13.40 21.39
CA TYR A 895 -23.89 -12.87 22.69
C TYR A 895 -24.38 -13.99 23.63
N PRO A 896 -23.76 -14.17 24.82
CA PRO A 896 -24.14 -15.22 25.78
C PRO A 896 -25.38 -14.85 26.61
N VAL A 897 -26.53 -14.62 25.96
CA VAL A 897 -27.80 -14.17 26.60
C VAL A 897 -29.07 -14.78 26.04
#